data_AF-A0A1S9RDV5-F1
#
_entry.id   AF-A0A1S9RDV5-F1
#
_cell.length_a   1.000
_cell.length_b   1.000
_cell.length_c   1.000
_cell.angle_alpha   90.00
_cell.angle_beta   90.00
_cell.angle_gamma   90.00
#
_symmetry.space_group_name_H-M   'P 1'
#
loop_
_entity.id
_entity.type
_entity.pdbx_description
1 polymer ?
#
loop_
_entity_poly.entity_id
_entity_poly.type
_entity_poly.pdbx_seq_one_letter_code
_entity_poly.pdbx_strand_id
1 'polypeptide(L)'
;MPPFRIVIVGGGIAGFTAAIALRGPNRQITVLEQSRLNKEIGALISLQPNASRIVESTWGLKKEVAAARRMVDEGFRVYNTDGVLVNTVPLSTAEFGADRLCFHRRDLHDQLKEAANSPDRAGDPVTLRVASRVVDCSPLDGTVTLEGGEIVTADLIVAADGIHSVIRKHVLEDEPSPLPTGHSAYRLMIPSETLEKEEPEFCSKINPREPFTSMMVAHNCRLVMGPGRQGEVYGIVALVPDEQLNEDPGAKQSWVAEGNLDKMLETFSEFPTWVTSVFKHSADLGLWQLRDLDPLKAWHRGRVILIGDAAHAMLPTQGQGASQAIEDSEALGAFFEGISEAPSADALSEILENIFQARYARVSLIQAYSREAAKPAASKKTVTLRPDEFMKFNYRNERVYQCPTCQRGFNRRDVLQRHQAVHDKDEAEGKSSTRRTKERALEACEACATAKLSCDNERPCKRCSSKQIQCVPRSKGGRRSSERRLSYSVSLPPYSPHVGGPPPDLSTLTATPESGPSEFSVPPPSDSLPENAHEIYDSNVASADEMALATFIPHRNVQVYSPLNGFPAFFEQVMLPGLGAGDAVHGTQQPRVFDFNQDIDFTFADTDIFGTDFLPDLNKVLDVPMTFTGFEDPQQSPPDEQESASRRAAAFGRSLWLWVPEKNQHGFSEERRIPLRDSDSIPSSHQNRLDAIKIPGKLSSQDRDDILKLVLRTGGSRLSVTTFPSADYLDTLIKIGIGKRTETDAWIHPYTFYDSVYQQLRPELLTALVAGGCVCCGMPSINKTGIILQEITREGLARLVEDDNSVLRDLQYLQASMLWLDIGIFCGYTRKMQIAESYLQPLCTAVRRGAAFDRSTYTTITPYSFGNDDESLQRAWHAWVRQESLKRYEMKVPFARIAPSTDRIRLVYHLFGHDVEVATSMNRPAIISYTELTLPFPSARDLWLAPTAEAWRDIWTAKYRLKDCSELHLRDLLSDPSLMNQIPPELDLEIARSALLQGLALQVWEFRQQMLLSQNSRSGPRATTRLWLQSRQEDLYTTLQAVQEDSPSAPPVTTLLNEFVMMYLHIDIDTIQRFVGKMGELDARRAYPGLRDWSRTKEARSAIWHAGQMLRAARKVAVFQFRGFDCLAIYHAALVLWVYGLIQCGENKRLEVTTPMSDAELTPQVPLDGPENHVTKSFINHGVGRPGLMMLQSRGGNEGEVKAFCELSKPRTVMAVARQVFEGNCPLTLPDDVLPPMVQNLCSLIEDLGDLR
;
A
#
# COMPACT_ATOMS: atom_id res chain seq x y z
N MET A 1 -30.28 -15.38 -37.33
CA MET A 1 -29.14 -14.56 -36.87
C MET A 1 -27.91 -15.45 -36.85
N PRO A 2 -26.68 -14.92 -36.83
CA PRO A 2 -25.53 -15.69 -36.36
C PRO A 2 -25.73 -16.12 -34.89
N PRO A 3 -25.17 -17.25 -34.43
CA PRO A 3 -25.18 -17.63 -33.03
C PRO A 3 -24.26 -16.71 -32.22
N PHE A 4 -24.64 -16.40 -30.97
CA PHE A 4 -23.75 -15.75 -30.00
C PHE A 4 -22.75 -16.80 -29.46
N ARG A 5 -21.47 -16.67 -29.81
CA ARG A 5 -20.42 -17.65 -29.52
C ARG A 5 -19.73 -17.30 -28.21
N ILE A 6 -19.79 -18.23 -27.27
CA ILE A 6 -19.17 -18.10 -25.94
C ILE A 6 -18.12 -19.19 -25.79
N VAL A 7 -16.87 -18.80 -25.54
CA VAL A 7 -15.79 -19.72 -25.19
C VAL A 7 -15.52 -19.63 -23.70
N ILE A 8 -15.46 -20.79 -23.03
CA ILE A 8 -15.15 -20.91 -21.61
C ILE A 8 -13.86 -21.71 -21.50
N VAL A 9 -12.82 -21.13 -20.88
CA VAL A 9 -11.51 -21.76 -20.76
C VAL A 9 -11.33 -22.30 -19.36
N GLY A 10 -11.06 -23.60 -19.24
CA GLY A 10 -11.01 -24.34 -17.97
C GLY A 10 -12.29 -25.13 -17.70
N GLY A 11 -12.19 -26.47 -17.74
CA GLY A 11 -13.25 -27.40 -17.40
C GLY A 11 -13.41 -27.63 -15.89
N GLY A 12 -13.19 -26.60 -15.07
CA GLY A 12 -13.36 -26.66 -13.61
C GLY A 12 -14.83 -26.52 -13.17
N ILE A 13 -15.06 -26.50 -11.86
CA ILE A 13 -16.40 -26.21 -11.30
C ILE A 13 -16.92 -24.86 -11.82
N ALA A 14 -16.09 -23.81 -11.75
CA ALA A 14 -16.40 -22.47 -12.26
C ALA A 14 -16.77 -22.47 -13.75
N GLY A 15 -16.05 -23.23 -14.57
CA GLY A 15 -16.31 -23.33 -16.01
C GLY A 15 -17.63 -24.01 -16.33
N PHE A 16 -17.92 -25.16 -15.70
CA PHE A 16 -19.20 -25.85 -15.90
C PHE A 16 -20.39 -25.08 -15.29
N THR A 17 -20.22 -24.37 -14.17
CA THR A 17 -21.30 -23.54 -13.59
C THR A 17 -21.58 -22.31 -14.46
N ALA A 18 -20.55 -21.67 -15.01
CA ALA A 18 -20.73 -20.59 -15.98
C ALA A 18 -21.36 -21.08 -17.29
N ALA A 19 -20.98 -22.27 -17.77
CA ALA A 19 -21.60 -22.89 -18.94
C ALA A 19 -23.10 -23.14 -18.73
N ILE A 20 -23.49 -23.67 -17.56
CA ILE A 20 -24.90 -23.89 -17.20
C ILE A 20 -25.67 -22.57 -17.12
N ALA A 21 -25.11 -21.56 -16.43
CA ALA A 21 -25.78 -20.28 -16.22
C ALA A 21 -25.90 -19.43 -17.50
N LEU A 22 -24.94 -19.55 -18.43
CA LEU A 22 -24.96 -18.85 -19.72
C LEU A 22 -25.78 -19.56 -20.81
N ARG A 23 -26.31 -20.77 -20.59
CA ARG A 23 -27.20 -21.43 -21.58
C ARG A 23 -28.45 -20.59 -21.86
N GLY A 24 -28.79 -20.47 -23.14
CA GLY A 24 -29.91 -19.66 -23.62
C GLY A 24 -30.16 -19.87 -25.11
N PRO A 25 -31.22 -19.27 -25.68
CA PRO A 25 -31.52 -19.38 -27.10
C PRO A 25 -30.44 -18.70 -27.96
N ASN A 26 -30.06 -19.34 -29.07
CA ASN A 26 -29.08 -18.85 -30.05
C ASN A 26 -27.66 -18.60 -29.45
N ARG A 27 -27.28 -19.34 -28.40
CA ARG A 27 -25.95 -19.29 -27.79
C ARG A 27 -25.16 -20.57 -28.02
N GLN A 28 -24.04 -20.48 -28.71
CA GLN A 28 -23.11 -21.59 -28.93
C GLN A 28 -21.99 -21.54 -27.89
N ILE A 29 -22.07 -22.40 -26.87
CA ILE A 29 -21.10 -22.44 -25.76
C ILE A 29 -20.08 -23.57 -25.99
N THR A 30 -18.79 -23.22 -26.00
CA THR A 30 -17.68 -24.18 -26.08
C THR A 30 -16.82 -24.11 -24.82
N VAL A 31 -16.63 -25.25 -24.13
CA VAL A 31 -15.69 -25.37 -23.00
C VAL A 31 -14.39 -25.98 -23.51
N LEU A 32 -13.28 -25.27 -23.33
CA LEU A 32 -11.92 -25.71 -23.64
C LEU A 32 -11.23 -26.17 -22.35
N GLU A 33 -10.82 -27.43 -22.30
CA GLU A 33 -10.20 -28.03 -21.11
C GLU A 33 -8.87 -28.71 -21.47
N GLN A 34 -7.81 -28.37 -20.73
CA GLN A 34 -6.44 -28.84 -21.01
C GLN A 34 -6.22 -30.33 -20.72
N SER A 35 -6.89 -30.87 -19.70
CA SER A 35 -6.78 -32.29 -19.34
C SER A 35 -7.73 -33.16 -20.18
N ARG A 36 -7.59 -34.49 -20.03
CA ARG A 36 -8.57 -35.46 -20.54
C ARG A 36 -9.72 -35.75 -19.55
N LEU A 37 -9.79 -35.04 -18.41
CA LEU A 37 -10.73 -35.27 -17.30
C LEU A 37 -10.74 -36.72 -16.73
N ASN A 38 -9.69 -37.51 -17.00
CA ASN A 38 -9.60 -38.92 -16.60
C ASN A 38 -9.24 -39.17 -15.13
N LYS A 39 -8.64 -38.17 -14.45
CA LYS A 39 -8.17 -38.26 -13.05
C LYS A 39 -8.36 -36.92 -12.35
N GLU A 40 -9.51 -36.71 -11.72
CA GLU A 40 -9.64 -35.70 -10.66
C GLU A 40 -9.12 -36.27 -9.33
N ILE A 41 -8.33 -35.48 -8.59
CA ILE A 41 -7.86 -35.84 -7.24
C ILE A 41 -9.02 -35.73 -6.24
N GLY A 42 -9.18 -36.75 -5.40
CA GLY A 42 -10.25 -36.82 -4.41
C GLY A 42 -10.03 -35.87 -3.24
N ALA A 43 -10.96 -34.94 -3.04
CA ALA A 43 -11.04 -34.07 -1.86
C ALA A 43 -12.50 -33.77 -1.55
N LEU A 44 -12.83 -33.42 -0.31
CA LEU A 44 -14.13 -32.86 0.01
C LEU A 44 -14.24 -31.40 -0.41
N ILE A 45 -15.44 -31.00 -0.83
CA ILE A 45 -15.78 -29.61 -1.14
C ILE A 45 -17.18 -29.29 -0.62
N SER A 46 -17.37 -28.09 -0.06
CA SER A 46 -18.66 -27.64 0.44
C SER A 46 -19.25 -26.53 -0.43
N LEU A 47 -20.49 -26.71 -0.86
CA LEU A 47 -21.33 -25.60 -1.31
C LEU A 47 -22.04 -25.00 -0.09
N GLN A 48 -21.71 -23.76 0.20
CA GLN A 48 -22.36 -22.98 1.24
C GLN A 48 -23.80 -22.64 0.82
N PRO A 49 -24.75 -22.43 1.74
CA PRO A 49 -26.15 -22.14 1.41
C PRO A 49 -26.40 -21.01 0.38
N ASN A 50 -25.47 -20.04 0.23
CA ASN A 50 -25.51 -19.02 -0.82
C ASN A 50 -25.43 -19.64 -2.23
N ALA A 51 -24.55 -20.62 -2.42
CA ALA A 51 -24.36 -21.32 -3.69
C ALA A 51 -25.31 -22.50 -3.89
N SER A 52 -25.60 -23.29 -2.84
CA SER A 52 -26.55 -24.42 -2.96
C SER A 52 -27.94 -23.94 -3.35
N ARG A 53 -28.36 -22.76 -2.87
CA ARG A 53 -29.62 -22.13 -3.25
C ARG A 53 -29.71 -21.83 -4.75
N ILE A 54 -28.67 -21.22 -5.32
CA ILE A 54 -28.56 -20.91 -6.75
C ILE A 54 -28.68 -22.20 -7.56
N VAL A 55 -27.84 -23.18 -7.21
CA VAL A 55 -27.73 -24.46 -7.90
C VAL A 55 -29.04 -25.27 -7.85
N GLU A 56 -29.64 -25.45 -6.67
CA GLU A 56 -30.88 -26.23 -6.52
C GLU A 56 -32.13 -25.49 -7.01
N SER A 57 -32.22 -24.17 -6.78
CA SER A 57 -33.48 -23.41 -6.90
C SER A 57 -33.53 -22.47 -8.09
N THR A 58 -32.42 -21.82 -8.47
CA THR A 58 -32.39 -20.96 -9.67
C THR A 58 -32.18 -21.80 -10.93
N TRP A 59 -31.11 -22.61 -10.95
CA TRP A 59 -30.76 -23.44 -12.12
C TRP A 59 -31.47 -24.79 -12.15
N GLY A 60 -32.16 -25.15 -11.06
CA GLY A 60 -32.92 -26.39 -10.95
C GLY A 60 -32.09 -27.67 -10.97
N LEU A 61 -30.81 -27.63 -10.59
CA LEU A 61 -29.90 -28.80 -10.58
C LEU A 61 -30.16 -29.77 -9.41
N LYS A 62 -31.36 -29.74 -8.79
CA LYS A 62 -31.65 -30.48 -7.55
C LYS A 62 -31.55 -32.00 -7.71
N LYS A 63 -31.75 -32.54 -8.92
CA LYS A 63 -31.60 -33.99 -9.17
C LYS A 63 -30.13 -34.36 -9.27
N GLU A 64 -29.37 -33.59 -10.03
CA GLU A 64 -27.94 -33.74 -10.31
C GLU A 64 -27.12 -33.55 -9.03
N VAL A 65 -27.47 -32.55 -8.20
CA VAL A 65 -26.92 -32.35 -6.85
C VAL A 65 -27.24 -33.51 -5.90
N ALA A 66 -28.39 -34.17 -6.03
CA ALA A 66 -28.71 -35.36 -5.24
C ALA A 66 -27.94 -36.60 -5.73
N ALA A 67 -27.78 -36.74 -7.06
CA ALA A 67 -26.99 -37.80 -7.70
C ALA A 67 -25.48 -37.67 -7.42
N ALA A 68 -24.97 -36.45 -7.20
CA ALA A 68 -23.61 -36.14 -6.74
C ALA A 68 -23.28 -36.62 -5.31
N ARG A 69 -24.10 -37.52 -4.74
CA ARG A 69 -23.89 -38.20 -3.45
C ARG A 69 -23.69 -37.23 -2.27
N ARG A 70 -24.38 -36.08 -2.33
CA ARG A 70 -24.28 -34.99 -1.35
C ARG A 70 -24.53 -35.49 0.08
N MET A 71 -23.79 -34.94 1.03
CA MET A 71 -24.17 -34.90 2.44
C MET A 71 -24.78 -33.53 2.72
N VAL A 72 -25.93 -33.48 3.40
CA VAL A 72 -26.42 -32.24 4.03
C VAL A 72 -25.68 -32.09 5.34
N ASP A 73 -25.12 -30.91 5.62
CA ASP A 73 -24.38 -30.63 6.85
C ASP A 73 -25.26 -29.82 7.82
N GLU A 74 -25.56 -30.45 8.96
CA GLU A 74 -26.45 -29.95 10.02
C GLU A 74 -25.73 -29.08 11.06
N GLY A 75 -24.39 -28.94 11.00
CA GLY A 75 -23.67 -28.09 11.94
C GLY A 75 -22.16 -28.25 12.01
N PHE A 76 -21.51 -27.25 12.61
CA PHE A 76 -20.12 -27.33 13.03
C PHE A 76 -20.01 -27.80 14.49
N ARG A 77 -19.08 -28.72 14.78
CA ARG A 77 -18.67 -29.09 16.14
C ARG A 77 -17.22 -28.68 16.37
N VAL A 78 -16.95 -27.88 17.39
CA VAL A 78 -15.61 -27.34 17.68
C VAL A 78 -15.07 -27.96 18.96
N TYR A 79 -13.96 -28.68 18.84
CA TYR A 79 -13.24 -29.32 19.93
C TYR A 79 -11.96 -28.53 20.25
N ASN A 80 -11.50 -28.60 21.51
CA ASN A 80 -10.17 -28.12 21.90
C ASN A 80 -9.11 -29.23 21.78
N THR A 81 -7.84 -28.88 21.97
CA THR A 81 -6.71 -29.83 22.01
C THR A 81 -6.82 -30.86 23.13
N ASP A 82 -7.60 -30.60 24.19
CA ASP A 82 -7.89 -31.58 25.25
C ASP A 82 -8.94 -32.64 24.81
N GLY A 83 -9.44 -32.58 23.57
CA GLY A 83 -10.43 -33.51 23.01
C GLY A 83 -11.88 -33.28 23.48
N VAL A 84 -12.17 -32.15 24.11
CA VAL A 84 -13.49 -31.79 24.64
C VAL A 84 -14.26 -30.95 23.63
N LEU A 85 -15.54 -31.26 23.43
CA LEU A 85 -16.45 -30.45 22.62
C LEU A 85 -16.74 -29.12 23.33
N VAL A 86 -16.28 -28.00 22.76
CA VAL A 86 -16.40 -26.65 23.32
C VAL A 86 -17.62 -25.90 22.77
N ASN A 87 -17.96 -26.11 21.49
CA ASN A 87 -19.07 -25.41 20.84
C ASN A 87 -19.74 -26.29 19.78
N THR A 88 -21.05 -26.12 19.58
CA THR A 88 -21.80 -26.69 18.46
C THR A 88 -22.63 -25.58 17.82
N VAL A 89 -22.39 -25.31 16.54
CA VAL A 89 -23.10 -24.31 15.75
C VAL A 89 -24.01 -25.03 14.76
N PRO A 90 -25.30 -25.24 15.07
CA PRO A 90 -26.23 -25.90 14.16
C PRO A 90 -26.48 -25.04 12.91
N LEU A 91 -26.69 -25.69 11.77
CA LEU A 91 -27.04 -25.06 10.51
C LEU A 91 -28.48 -25.39 10.15
N SER A 92 -29.35 -24.38 10.14
CA SER A 92 -30.76 -24.55 9.80
C SER A 92 -31.08 -23.97 8.43
N THR A 93 -31.68 -24.78 7.56
CA THR A 93 -32.31 -24.34 6.30
C THR A 93 -33.32 -23.21 6.51
N ALA A 94 -33.94 -23.13 7.70
CA ALA A 94 -34.91 -22.09 8.05
C ALA A 94 -34.26 -20.74 8.43
N GLU A 95 -33.00 -20.73 8.84
CA GLU A 95 -32.24 -19.50 9.16
C GLU A 95 -31.50 -18.97 7.93
N PHE A 96 -30.78 -19.85 7.21
CA PHE A 96 -29.93 -19.47 6.08
C PHE A 96 -30.62 -19.57 4.71
N GLY A 97 -31.82 -20.14 4.65
CA GLY A 97 -32.68 -20.20 3.46
C GLY A 97 -32.33 -21.29 2.44
N ALA A 98 -31.29 -22.08 2.68
CA ALA A 98 -30.92 -23.30 1.96
C ALA A 98 -29.99 -24.19 2.82
N ASP A 99 -29.71 -25.40 2.35
CA ASP A 99 -28.85 -26.38 3.03
C ASP A 99 -27.36 -26.07 2.78
N ARG A 100 -26.47 -26.34 3.74
CA ARG A 100 -25.03 -26.49 3.46
C ARG A 100 -24.79 -27.91 2.95
N LEU A 101 -24.08 -28.05 1.83
CA LEU A 101 -23.93 -29.32 1.12
C LEU A 101 -22.45 -29.67 0.97
N CYS A 102 -22.06 -30.84 1.49
CA CYS A 102 -20.70 -31.37 1.35
C CYS A 102 -20.68 -32.51 0.32
N PHE A 103 -19.70 -32.47 -0.58
CA PHE A 103 -19.54 -33.40 -1.69
C PHE A 103 -18.11 -33.94 -1.72
N HIS A 104 -17.93 -35.11 -2.33
CA HIS A 104 -16.64 -35.45 -2.91
C HIS A 104 -16.50 -34.66 -4.22
N ARG A 105 -15.40 -33.90 -4.40
CA ARG A 105 -15.25 -32.88 -5.46
C ARG A 105 -15.57 -33.42 -6.86
N ARG A 106 -15.04 -34.61 -7.18
CA ARG A 106 -15.28 -35.30 -8.45
C ARG A 106 -16.75 -35.62 -8.69
N ASP A 107 -17.50 -36.02 -7.66
CA ASP A 107 -18.89 -36.45 -7.79
C ASP A 107 -19.80 -35.26 -8.12
N LEU A 108 -19.48 -34.07 -7.59
CA LEU A 108 -20.09 -32.80 -7.97
C LEU A 108 -19.65 -32.36 -9.37
N HIS A 109 -18.36 -32.49 -9.70
CA HIS A 109 -17.80 -32.13 -11.02
C HIS A 109 -18.42 -32.95 -12.16
N ASP A 110 -18.45 -34.27 -12.02
CA ASP A 110 -19.02 -35.20 -13.00
C ASP A 110 -20.51 -34.88 -13.26
N GLN A 111 -21.28 -34.51 -12.22
CA GLN A 111 -22.68 -34.11 -12.36
C GLN A 111 -22.89 -32.71 -12.94
N LEU A 112 -22.03 -31.72 -12.64
CA LEU A 112 -22.07 -30.40 -13.29
C LEU A 112 -21.72 -30.50 -14.78
N LYS A 113 -20.75 -31.33 -15.14
CA LYS A 113 -20.40 -31.65 -16.53
C LYS A 113 -21.55 -32.33 -17.27
N GLU A 114 -22.25 -33.28 -16.63
CA GLU A 114 -23.45 -33.91 -17.20
C GLU A 114 -24.58 -32.90 -17.39
N ALA A 115 -24.85 -32.02 -16.41
CA ALA A 115 -25.87 -30.98 -16.53
C ALA A 115 -25.56 -29.94 -17.62
N ALA A 116 -24.28 -29.56 -17.78
CA ALA A 116 -23.85 -28.64 -18.84
C ALA A 116 -24.08 -29.24 -20.24
N ASN A 117 -23.79 -30.52 -20.42
CA ASN A 117 -23.87 -31.21 -21.71
C ASN A 117 -25.28 -31.81 -22.01
N SER A 118 -26.20 -31.81 -21.04
CA SER A 118 -27.53 -32.44 -21.19
C SER A 118 -28.40 -31.75 -22.26
N PRO A 119 -29.10 -32.51 -23.13
CA PRO A 119 -30.09 -31.97 -24.07
C PRO A 119 -31.42 -31.59 -23.41
N ASP A 120 -31.70 -32.06 -22.19
CA ASP A 120 -32.99 -31.86 -21.50
C ASP A 120 -33.14 -30.46 -20.83
N ARG A 121 -32.26 -29.53 -21.17
CA ARG A 121 -32.14 -28.19 -20.56
C ARG A 121 -32.30 -27.10 -21.62
N ALA A 122 -32.74 -25.92 -21.19
CA ALA A 122 -32.95 -24.78 -22.08
C ALA A 122 -31.64 -24.30 -22.74
N GLY A 123 -31.72 -23.81 -23.97
CA GLY A 123 -30.54 -23.50 -24.79
C GLY A 123 -29.81 -24.76 -25.27
N ASP A 124 -28.92 -24.61 -26.24
CA ASP A 124 -28.23 -25.73 -26.87
C ASP A 124 -27.23 -26.44 -25.91
N PRO A 125 -26.92 -27.73 -26.12
CA PRO A 125 -25.91 -28.45 -25.34
C PRO A 125 -24.52 -27.80 -25.45
N VAL A 126 -23.78 -27.78 -24.33
CA VAL A 126 -22.42 -27.26 -24.30
C VAL A 126 -21.46 -28.18 -25.06
N THR A 127 -20.60 -27.60 -25.90
CA THR A 127 -19.57 -28.33 -26.65
C THR A 127 -18.30 -28.43 -25.82
N LEU A 128 -18.04 -29.59 -25.21
CA LEU A 128 -16.85 -29.83 -24.39
C LEU A 128 -15.68 -30.36 -25.25
N ARG A 129 -14.60 -29.57 -25.33
CA ARG A 129 -13.33 -29.95 -25.96
C ARG A 129 -12.26 -30.20 -24.89
N VAL A 130 -11.98 -31.48 -24.62
CA VAL A 130 -10.87 -31.92 -23.75
C VAL A 130 -9.54 -31.93 -24.51
N ALA A 131 -8.43 -32.07 -23.78
CA ALA A 131 -7.05 -31.99 -24.32
C ALA A 131 -6.78 -30.73 -25.18
N SER A 132 -7.51 -29.64 -24.92
CA SER A 132 -7.48 -28.38 -25.67
C SER A 132 -6.90 -27.29 -24.77
N ARG A 133 -5.59 -27.34 -24.55
CA ARG A 133 -4.85 -26.37 -23.72
C ARG A 133 -4.76 -25.02 -24.44
N VAL A 134 -5.34 -23.97 -23.86
CA VAL A 134 -5.10 -22.57 -24.26
C VAL A 134 -3.72 -22.14 -23.75
N VAL A 135 -2.99 -21.36 -24.54
CA VAL A 135 -1.66 -20.83 -24.19
C VAL A 135 -1.55 -19.30 -24.30
N ASP A 136 -2.45 -18.67 -25.05
CA ASP A 136 -2.44 -17.26 -25.40
C ASP A 136 -3.87 -16.76 -25.76
N CYS A 137 -4.11 -15.44 -25.69
CA CYS A 137 -5.43 -14.83 -25.89
C CYS A 137 -5.34 -13.36 -26.37
N SER A 138 -6.18 -12.97 -27.35
CA SER A 138 -6.45 -11.54 -27.62
C SER A 138 -7.81 -11.13 -27.07
N PRO A 139 -7.86 -10.29 -26.02
CA PRO A 139 -9.12 -9.85 -25.43
C PRO A 139 -9.92 -8.89 -26.31
N LEU A 140 -9.29 -8.19 -27.25
CA LEU A 140 -9.95 -7.23 -28.15
C LEU A 140 -10.59 -7.96 -29.34
N ASP A 141 -9.83 -8.85 -29.97
CA ASP A 141 -10.28 -9.62 -31.14
C ASP A 141 -11.26 -10.74 -30.76
N GLY A 142 -11.26 -11.16 -29.50
CA GLY A 142 -12.09 -12.27 -29.01
C GLY A 142 -11.53 -13.62 -29.41
N THR A 143 -10.21 -13.81 -29.30
CA THR A 143 -9.55 -15.05 -29.71
C THR A 143 -8.79 -15.72 -28.56
N VAL A 144 -8.73 -17.05 -28.62
CA VAL A 144 -7.83 -17.86 -27.79
C VAL A 144 -7.04 -18.81 -28.68
N THR A 145 -5.74 -18.93 -28.39
CA THR A 145 -4.80 -19.77 -29.14
C THR A 145 -4.54 -21.05 -28.36
N LEU A 146 -4.72 -22.21 -29.00
CA LEU A 146 -4.40 -23.52 -28.44
C LEU A 146 -2.91 -23.85 -28.62
N GLU A 147 -2.39 -24.73 -27.76
CA GLU A 147 -1.01 -25.24 -27.79
C GLU A 147 -0.60 -25.86 -29.15
N GLY A 148 -1.57 -26.34 -29.93
CA GLY A 148 -1.38 -26.82 -31.31
C GLY A 148 -1.46 -25.76 -32.41
N GLY A 149 -1.52 -24.47 -32.07
CA GLY A 149 -1.62 -23.35 -33.02
C GLY A 149 -3.02 -23.06 -33.58
N GLU A 150 -4.05 -23.79 -33.16
CA GLU A 150 -5.45 -23.51 -33.54
C GLU A 150 -5.95 -22.26 -32.82
N ILE A 151 -6.50 -21.30 -33.56
CA ILE A 151 -7.12 -20.08 -33.02
C ILE A 151 -8.64 -20.24 -33.02
N VAL A 152 -9.24 -20.16 -31.83
CA VAL A 152 -10.71 -20.22 -31.65
C VAL A 152 -11.24 -18.80 -31.47
N THR A 153 -12.22 -18.40 -32.29
CA THR A 153 -12.86 -17.07 -32.23
C THR A 153 -14.19 -17.13 -31.46
N ALA A 154 -14.42 -16.14 -30.61
CA ALA A 154 -15.59 -16.02 -29.73
C ALA A 154 -16.05 -14.57 -29.59
N ASP A 155 -17.33 -14.38 -29.33
CA ASP A 155 -17.90 -13.04 -29.12
C ASP A 155 -17.77 -12.62 -27.64
N LEU A 156 -17.74 -13.61 -26.74
CA LEU A 156 -17.42 -13.53 -25.30
C LEU A 156 -16.47 -14.69 -24.91
N ILE A 157 -15.45 -14.40 -24.09
CA ILE A 157 -14.54 -15.37 -23.48
C ILE A 157 -14.69 -15.30 -21.95
N VAL A 158 -14.88 -16.46 -21.32
CA VAL A 158 -14.90 -16.61 -19.85
C VAL A 158 -13.69 -17.43 -19.42
N ALA A 159 -12.76 -16.82 -18.71
CA ALA A 159 -11.58 -17.49 -18.15
C ALA A 159 -11.90 -18.05 -16.76
N ALA A 160 -11.98 -19.39 -16.71
CA ALA A 160 -12.20 -20.20 -15.51
C ALA A 160 -11.05 -21.21 -15.31
N ASP A 161 -9.87 -20.87 -15.83
CA ASP A 161 -8.65 -21.69 -15.90
C ASP A 161 -7.85 -21.75 -14.58
N GLY A 162 -8.40 -21.14 -13.52
CA GLY A 162 -7.97 -21.31 -12.14
C GLY A 162 -6.79 -20.43 -11.73
N ILE A 163 -6.21 -20.71 -10.56
CA ILE A 163 -5.15 -19.88 -9.95
C ILE A 163 -3.93 -19.67 -10.87
N HIS A 164 -3.61 -20.65 -11.73
CA HIS A 164 -2.57 -20.57 -12.76
C HIS A 164 -3.06 -19.96 -14.10
N SER A 165 -4.11 -19.14 -14.08
CA SER A 165 -4.74 -18.60 -15.30
C SER A 165 -3.73 -17.99 -16.27
N VAL A 166 -3.69 -18.54 -17.49
CA VAL A 166 -2.84 -18.02 -18.57
C VAL A 166 -3.47 -16.79 -19.21
N ILE A 167 -4.79 -16.61 -19.06
CA ILE A 167 -5.54 -15.49 -19.62
C ILE A 167 -5.43 -14.23 -18.74
N ARG A 168 -5.21 -14.38 -17.42
CA ARG A 168 -5.12 -13.25 -16.46
C ARG A 168 -4.14 -12.15 -16.90
N LYS A 169 -2.96 -12.51 -17.42
CA LYS A 169 -1.92 -11.57 -17.92
C LYS A 169 -2.33 -10.77 -19.17
N HIS A 170 -3.40 -11.16 -19.86
CA HIS A 170 -3.94 -10.42 -21.02
C HIS A 170 -5.03 -9.42 -20.58
N VAL A 171 -5.71 -9.71 -19.47
CA VAL A 171 -6.72 -8.81 -18.87
C VAL A 171 -6.07 -7.69 -18.06
N LEU A 172 -5.00 -7.99 -17.33
CA LEU A 172 -4.27 -7.03 -16.50
C LEU A 172 -3.02 -6.48 -17.22
N GLU A 173 -2.51 -5.35 -16.73
CA GLU A 173 -1.25 -4.75 -17.20
C GLU A 173 -0.03 -5.33 -16.46
N ASP A 174 -0.19 -5.66 -15.17
CA ASP A 174 0.78 -6.43 -14.38
C ASP A 174 0.30 -7.89 -14.22
N GLU A 175 1.20 -8.87 -14.17
CA GLU A 175 0.85 -10.27 -13.89
C GLU A 175 0.98 -10.59 -12.38
N PRO A 176 -0.13 -10.65 -11.61
CA PRO A 176 -0.07 -11.05 -10.21
C PRO A 176 0.19 -12.54 -10.10
N SER A 177 1.32 -12.86 -9.46
CA SER A 177 1.72 -14.24 -9.15
C SER A 177 1.02 -14.75 -7.88
N PRO A 178 0.61 -16.02 -7.82
CA PRO A 178 -0.01 -16.62 -6.64
C PRO A 178 0.90 -16.62 -5.41
N LEU A 179 0.50 -15.88 -4.37
CA LEU A 179 1.31 -15.58 -3.20
C LEU A 179 1.35 -16.77 -2.22
N PRO A 180 2.52 -17.12 -1.66
CA PRO A 180 2.60 -18.09 -0.57
C PRO A 180 1.96 -17.52 0.69
N THR A 181 1.03 -18.26 1.29
CA THR A 181 0.26 -17.79 2.46
C THR A 181 0.93 -18.11 3.81
N GLY A 182 2.13 -18.71 3.79
CA GLY A 182 2.82 -19.23 4.97
C GLY A 182 2.16 -20.47 5.59
N HIS A 183 1.21 -21.10 4.88
CA HIS A 183 0.43 -22.22 5.35
C HIS A 183 0.33 -23.32 4.28
N SER A 184 0.38 -24.56 4.73
CA SER A 184 0.13 -25.76 3.94
C SER A 184 -1.05 -26.52 4.51
N ALA A 185 -1.64 -27.41 3.71
CA ALA A 185 -2.67 -28.33 4.14
C ALA A 185 -2.40 -29.76 3.69
N TYR A 186 -2.29 -30.68 4.66
CA TYR A 186 -2.47 -32.10 4.35
C TYR A 186 -3.95 -32.37 4.05
N ARG A 187 -4.21 -33.23 3.08
CA ARG A 187 -5.54 -33.72 2.71
C ARG A 187 -5.55 -35.24 2.76
N LEU A 188 -6.55 -35.78 3.46
CA LEU A 188 -6.74 -37.20 3.70
C LEU A 188 -8.19 -37.58 3.37
N MET A 189 -8.38 -38.78 2.83
CA MET A 189 -9.70 -39.32 2.49
C MET A 189 -9.77 -40.78 2.94
N ILE A 190 -10.47 -41.04 4.04
CA ILE A 190 -10.51 -42.36 4.70
C ILE A 190 -11.90 -42.97 4.52
N PRO A 191 -12.04 -44.27 4.19
CA PRO A 191 -13.33 -44.95 4.22
C PRO A 191 -13.90 -44.98 5.65
N SER A 192 -15.16 -44.58 5.84
CA SER A 192 -15.78 -44.52 7.18
C SER A 192 -15.82 -45.89 7.85
N GLU A 193 -15.98 -46.97 7.07
CA GLU A 193 -15.95 -48.36 7.56
C GLU A 193 -14.60 -48.74 8.19
N THR A 194 -13.48 -48.21 7.67
CA THR A 194 -12.15 -48.43 8.27
C THR A 194 -12.07 -47.78 9.65
N LEU A 195 -12.58 -46.55 9.79
CA LEU A 195 -12.62 -45.84 11.08
C LEU A 195 -13.53 -46.58 12.08
N GLU A 196 -14.73 -46.98 11.66
CA GLU A 196 -15.70 -47.72 12.48
C GLU A 196 -15.17 -49.07 12.99
N LYS A 197 -14.27 -49.70 12.23
CA LYS A 197 -13.68 -51.01 12.54
C LYS A 197 -12.38 -50.91 13.35
N GLU A 198 -11.53 -49.93 13.05
CA GLU A 198 -10.13 -49.91 13.53
C GLU A 198 -9.83 -48.75 14.49
N GLU A 199 -10.68 -47.73 14.59
CA GLU A 199 -10.52 -46.57 15.49
C GLU A 199 -11.74 -46.38 16.43
N PRO A 200 -12.05 -47.36 17.30
CA PRO A 200 -13.24 -47.29 18.16
C PRO A 200 -13.21 -46.12 19.15
N GLU A 201 -12.03 -45.63 19.55
CA GLU A 201 -11.93 -44.44 20.41
C GLU A 201 -12.36 -43.17 19.64
N PHE A 202 -11.93 -43.01 18.38
CA PHE A 202 -12.39 -41.92 17.51
C PHE A 202 -13.91 -41.95 17.34
N CYS A 203 -14.46 -43.12 17.00
CA CYS A 203 -15.90 -43.30 16.82
C CYS A 203 -16.72 -43.10 18.11
N SER A 204 -16.10 -43.17 19.30
CA SER A 204 -16.75 -42.80 20.57
C SER A 204 -16.92 -41.28 20.78
N LYS A 205 -16.23 -40.45 19.99
CA LYS A 205 -16.22 -38.97 20.08
C LYS A 205 -16.84 -38.31 18.85
N ILE A 206 -16.56 -38.85 17.68
CA ILE A 206 -16.97 -38.35 16.36
C ILE A 206 -17.46 -39.55 15.54
N ASN A 207 -18.76 -39.59 15.25
CA ASN A 207 -19.32 -40.58 14.33
C ASN A 207 -19.02 -40.14 12.89
N PRO A 208 -18.25 -40.91 12.08
CA PRO A 208 -17.85 -40.50 10.73
C PRO A 208 -19.00 -40.45 9.72
N ARG A 209 -20.18 -41.00 10.05
CA ARG A 209 -21.39 -40.93 9.21
C ARG A 209 -22.37 -39.84 9.64
N GLU A 210 -22.11 -39.14 10.74
CA GLU A 210 -23.02 -38.13 11.29
C GLU A 210 -22.86 -36.79 10.54
N PRO A 211 -23.95 -36.07 10.19
CA PRO A 211 -23.93 -34.92 9.29
C PRO A 211 -23.35 -33.61 9.90
N PHE A 212 -22.19 -33.68 10.56
CA PHE A 212 -21.53 -32.51 11.17
C PHE A 212 -20.07 -32.37 10.70
N THR A 213 -19.69 -31.16 10.28
CA THR A 213 -18.27 -30.80 10.15
C THR A 213 -17.66 -30.64 11.54
N SER A 214 -16.72 -31.49 11.90
CA SER A 214 -15.94 -31.36 13.13
C SER A 214 -14.67 -30.54 12.89
N MET A 215 -14.29 -29.73 13.88
CA MET A 215 -13.10 -28.88 13.85
C MET A 215 -12.32 -29.01 15.16
N MET A 216 -11.00 -29.06 15.09
CA MET A 216 -10.12 -28.92 16.25
C MET A 216 -9.06 -27.86 15.94
N VAL A 217 -8.84 -26.93 16.88
CA VAL A 217 -8.03 -25.73 16.68
C VAL A 217 -6.98 -25.64 17.78
N ALA A 218 -5.69 -25.71 17.40
CA ALA A 218 -4.54 -25.40 18.26
C ALA A 218 -4.03 -23.98 17.97
N HIS A 219 -2.85 -23.61 18.49
CA HIS A 219 -2.32 -22.26 18.33
C HIS A 219 -1.97 -21.92 16.86
N ASN A 220 -1.27 -22.85 16.19
CA ASN A 220 -0.75 -22.71 14.82
C ASN A 220 -1.26 -23.78 13.84
N CYS A 221 -1.93 -24.83 14.33
CA CYS A 221 -2.41 -25.96 13.52
C CYS A 221 -3.92 -26.16 13.67
N ARG A 222 -4.60 -26.61 12.60
CA ARG A 222 -6.06 -26.75 12.58
C ARG A 222 -6.52 -27.96 11.77
N LEU A 223 -7.37 -28.79 12.37
CA LEU A 223 -8.07 -29.88 11.70
C LEU A 223 -9.50 -29.46 11.35
N VAL A 224 -9.91 -29.74 10.11
CA VAL A 224 -11.29 -29.66 9.64
C VAL A 224 -11.66 -31.01 9.05
N MET A 225 -12.72 -31.62 9.57
CA MET A 225 -13.02 -33.04 9.41
C MET A 225 -14.52 -33.23 9.12
N GLY A 226 -14.90 -34.10 8.19
CA GLY A 226 -16.33 -34.30 7.93
C GLY A 226 -16.68 -35.40 6.93
N PRO A 227 -17.96 -35.79 6.87
CA PRO A 227 -18.47 -36.79 5.94
C PRO A 227 -18.56 -36.29 4.49
N GLY A 228 -18.31 -37.19 3.55
CA GLY A 228 -18.70 -37.08 2.14
C GLY A 228 -19.35 -38.38 1.65
N ARG A 229 -19.89 -38.38 0.42
CA ARG A 229 -20.57 -39.54 -0.20
C ARG A 229 -21.61 -40.17 0.74
N GLN A 230 -22.51 -39.36 1.28
CA GLN A 230 -23.56 -39.80 2.22
C GLN A 230 -23.02 -40.54 3.47
N GLY A 231 -21.78 -40.24 3.88
CA GLY A 231 -21.12 -40.84 5.04
C GLY A 231 -20.25 -42.06 4.73
N GLU A 232 -20.07 -42.46 3.46
CA GLU A 232 -19.14 -43.56 3.10
C GLU A 232 -17.65 -43.20 3.25
N VAL A 233 -17.31 -41.92 3.11
CA VAL A 233 -15.93 -41.44 3.27
C VAL A 233 -15.88 -40.28 4.25
N TYR A 234 -14.81 -40.25 5.03
CA TYR A 234 -14.50 -39.18 5.97
C TYR A 234 -13.25 -38.44 5.48
N GLY A 235 -13.41 -37.14 5.20
CA GLY A 235 -12.33 -36.29 4.71
C GLY A 235 -11.74 -35.44 5.82
N ILE A 236 -10.41 -35.32 5.84
CA ILE A 236 -9.67 -34.49 6.79
C ILE A 236 -8.80 -33.50 6.00
N VAL A 237 -8.89 -32.22 6.38
CA VAL A 237 -8.02 -31.15 5.92
C VAL A 237 -7.30 -30.60 7.15
N ALA A 238 -5.98 -30.72 7.16
CA ALA A 238 -5.13 -30.42 8.29
C ALA A 238 -4.16 -29.29 7.92
N LEU A 239 -4.47 -28.07 8.36
CA LEU A 239 -3.70 -26.86 8.10
C LEU A 239 -2.55 -26.74 9.10
N VAL A 240 -1.36 -26.39 8.58
CA VAL A 240 -0.08 -26.28 9.31
C VAL A 240 0.74 -25.10 8.74
N PRO A 241 1.72 -24.54 9.47
CA PRO A 241 2.62 -23.51 8.95
C PRO A 241 3.62 -24.09 7.93
N ASP A 242 3.93 -23.33 6.87
CA ASP A 242 4.94 -23.71 5.87
C ASP A 242 6.35 -23.85 6.47
N GLU A 243 6.65 -23.04 7.49
CA GLU A 243 7.96 -22.94 8.16
C GLU A 243 8.45 -24.26 8.77
N GLN A 244 7.55 -25.22 9.02
CA GLN A 244 7.87 -26.51 9.65
C GLN A 244 8.15 -27.64 8.64
N LEU A 245 7.97 -27.40 7.33
CA LEU A 245 7.89 -28.49 6.35
C LEU A 245 9.18 -28.75 5.56
N ASN A 246 10.08 -27.77 5.44
CA ASN A 246 11.37 -27.87 4.71
C ASN A 246 11.23 -28.36 3.25
N GLU A 247 10.47 -27.61 2.43
CA GLU A 247 10.41 -27.79 0.98
C GLU A 247 10.98 -26.56 0.26
N ASP A 248 11.64 -26.77 -0.90
CA ASP A 248 12.37 -25.71 -1.62
C ASP A 248 11.40 -24.71 -2.31
N PRO A 249 11.39 -23.41 -1.92
CA PRO A 249 10.52 -22.41 -2.55
C PRO A 249 10.77 -22.20 -4.05
N GLY A 250 11.91 -22.65 -4.58
CA GLY A 250 12.27 -22.58 -6.01
C GLY A 250 11.74 -23.73 -6.88
N ALA A 251 11.10 -24.76 -6.31
CA ALA A 251 10.67 -25.96 -7.02
C ALA A 251 9.52 -25.71 -8.03
N LYS A 252 9.89 -25.32 -9.26
CA LYS A 252 9.01 -24.80 -10.32
C LYS A 252 7.82 -25.66 -10.80
N GLN A 253 7.60 -26.88 -10.32
CA GLN A 253 6.65 -27.83 -10.96
C GLN A 253 5.68 -28.62 -10.05
N SER A 254 5.64 -28.44 -8.73
CA SER A 254 4.50 -28.92 -7.95
C SER A 254 4.27 -28.14 -6.65
N TRP A 255 3.03 -27.67 -6.44
CA TRP A 255 2.54 -27.25 -5.11
C TRP A 255 1.88 -28.42 -4.35
N VAL A 256 2.06 -29.64 -4.85
CA VAL A 256 1.47 -30.88 -4.33
C VAL A 256 2.60 -31.88 -4.09
N ALA A 257 2.88 -32.17 -2.83
CA ALA A 257 3.85 -33.17 -2.41
C ALA A 257 3.16 -34.42 -1.88
N GLU A 258 3.86 -35.56 -1.93
CA GLU A 258 3.49 -36.74 -1.16
C GLU A 258 3.80 -36.44 0.32
N GLY A 259 2.75 -36.36 1.13
CA GLY A 259 2.87 -35.92 2.52
C GLY A 259 3.50 -37.00 3.39
N ASN A 260 4.51 -36.62 4.17
CA ASN A 260 5.12 -37.52 5.14
C ASN A 260 4.24 -37.65 6.40
N LEU A 261 3.86 -38.89 6.73
CA LEU A 261 2.99 -39.21 7.88
C LEU A 261 3.67 -38.95 9.24
N ASP A 262 4.96 -39.26 9.37
CA ASP A 262 5.70 -39.09 10.63
C ASP A 262 5.82 -37.61 10.99
N LYS A 263 6.18 -36.74 10.03
CA LYS A 263 6.13 -35.27 10.15
C LYS A 263 4.72 -34.80 10.56
N MET A 264 3.68 -35.36 9.94
CA MET A 264 2.30 -34.98 10.28
C MET A 264 1.96 -35.35 11.74
N LEU A 265 2.38 -36.52 12.22
CA LEU A 265 2.17 -36.96 13.60
C LEU A 265 2.99 -36.10 14.60
N GLU A 266 4.19 -35.66 14.22
CA GLU A 266 5.01 -34.72 14.98
C GLU A 266 4.34 -33.33 15.08
N THR A 267 3.91 -32.74 13.95
CA THR A 267 3.23 -31.44 13.91
C THR A 267 1.90 -31.41 14.67
N PHE A 268 1.18 -32.55 14.72
CA PHE A 268 -0.08 -32.68 15.46
C PHE A 268 0.09 -33.34 16.84
N SER A 269 1.30 -33.38 17.41
CA SER A 269 1.58 -34.00 18.72
C SER A 269 0.87 -33.35 19.92
N GLU A 270 0.40 -32.09 19.81
CA GLU A 270 -0.47 -31.45 20.81
C GLU A 270 -1.94 -31.96 20.80
N PHE A 271 -2.33 -32.74 19.80
CA PHE A 271 -3.72 -33.20 19.60
C PHE A 271 -3.94 -34.57 20.26
N PRO A 272 -5.17 -34.92 20.66
CA PRO A 272 -5.44 -36.20 21.30
C PRO A 272 -5.08 -37.38 20.41
N THR A 273 -4.57 -38.46 21.01
CA THR A 273 -4.19 -39.70 20.31
C THR A 273 -5.33 -40.27 19.47
N TRP A 274 -6.58 -40.17 19.92
CA TRP A 274 -7.76 -40.64 19.17
C TRP A 274 -8.05 -39.82 17.90
N VAL A 275 -7.48 -38.62 17.75
CA VAL A 275 -7.59 -37.79 16.54
C VAL A 275 -6.43 -38.06 15.61
N THR A 276 -5.20 -38.18 16.13
CA THR A 276 -4.00 -38.40 15.32
C THR A 276 -3.85 -39.85 14.85
N SER A 277 -4.40 -40.82 15.60
CA SER A 277 -4.39 -42.24 15.24
C SER A 277 -5.04 -42.53 13.89
N VAL A 278 -5.98 -41.71 13.42
CA VAL A 278 -6.69 -41.94 12.16
C VAL A 278 -5.85 -41.63 10.92
N PHE A 279 -4.81 -40.79 11.03
CA PHE A 279 -4.05 -40.31 9.86
C PHE A 279 -3.36 -41.44 9.09
N LYS A 280 -2.96 -42.52 9.79
CA LYS A 280 -2.34 -43.73 9.20
C LYS A 280 -3.25 -44.51 8.23
N HIS A 281 -4.56 -44.23 8.23
CA HIS A 281 -5.54 -44.96 7.41
C HIS A 281 -5.81 -44.31 6.04
N SER A 282 -5.17 -43.19 5.71
CA SER A 282 -5.25 -42.59 4.37
C SER A 282 -4.18 -43.20 3.47
N ALA A 283 -4.60 -43.94 2.44
CA ALA A 283 -3.68 -44.52 1.45
C ALA A 283 -3.02 -43.44 0.57
N ASP A 284 -3.74 -42.36 0.27
CA ASP A 284 -3.22 -41.15 -0.35
C ASP A 284 -3.09 -40.06 0.73
N LEU A 285 -1.87 -39.61 1.03
CA LEU A 285 -1.61 -38.47 1.92
C LEU A 285 -1.03 -37.33 1.07
N GLY A 286 -1.85 -36.35 0.70
CA GLY A 286 -1.43 -35.24 -0.17
C GLY A 286 -1.14 -33.97 0.62
N LEU A 287 0.07 -33.42 0.53
CA LEU A 287 0.44 -32.12 1.10
C LEU A 287 0.30 -31.02 0.03
N TRP A 288 -0.34 -29.90 0.38
CA TRP A 288 -0.62 -28.80 -0.53
C TRP A 288 -0.15 -27.47 0.06
N GLN A 289 0.80 -26.77 -0.58
CA GLN A 289 1.11 -25.39 -0.21
C GLN A 289 -0.10 -24.50 -0.56
N LEU A 290 -0.60 -23.73 0.41
CA LEU A 290 -1.73 -22.85 0.18
C LEU A 290 -1.25 -21.51 -0.39
N ARG A 291 -1.79 -21.17 -1.55
CA ARG A 291 -1.56 -19.89 -2.25
C ARG A 291 -2.89 -19.21 -2.53
N ASP A 292 -2.87 -17.88 -2.50
CA ASP A 292 -4.01 -17.06 -2.88
C ASP A 292 -3.58 -15.89 -3.79
N LEU A 293 -4.53 -15.04 -4.17
CA LEU A 293 -4.30 -13.84 -4.96
C LEU A 293 -4.81 -12.62 -4.20
N ASP A 294 -4.09 -11.49 -4.31
CA ASP A 294 -4.66 -10.20 -3.94
C ASP A 294 -5.86 -9.85 -4.83
N PRO A 295 -6.84 -9.07 -4.33
CA PRO A 295 -7.96 -8.57 -5.13
C PRO A 295 -7.50 -7.90 -6.43
N LEU A 296 -7.86 -8.51 -7.57
CA LEU A 296 -7.43 -8.04 -8.89
C LEU A 296 -8.04 -6.67 -9.23
N LYS A 297 -7.22 -5.76 -9.79
CA LYS A 297 -7.60 -4.39 -10.16
C LYS A 297 -8.79 -4.33 -11.14
N ALA A 298 -8.92 -5.34 -12.01
CA ALA A 298 -10.02 -5.55 -12.95
C ALA A 298 -10.21 -7.06 -13.17
N TRP A 299 -11.42 -7.49 -13.55
CA TRP A 299 -11.70 -8.87 -13.97
C TRP A 299 -11.97 -9.01 -15.46
N HIS A 300 -12.07 -7.93 -16.23
CA HIS A 300 -12.43 -7.99 -17.64
C HIS A 300 -11.62 -7.03 -18.51
N ARG A 301 -11.51 -7.36 -19.80
CA ARG A 301 -10.91 -6.51 -20.84
C ARG A 301 -11.51 -6.90 -22.18
N GLY A 302 -12.11 -5.95 -22.89
CA GLY A 302 -12.72 -6.19 -24.21
C GLY A 302 -13.81 -7.27 -24.14
N ARG A 303 -13.51 -8.46 -24.67
CA ARG A 303 -14.40 -9.63 -24.74
C ARG A 303 -14.13 -10.69 -23.66
N VAL A 304 -13.13 -10.51 -22.81
CA VAL A 304 -12.70 -11.49 -21.81
C VAL A 304 -13.16 -11.09 -20.40
N ILE A 305 -13.67 -12.05 -19.62
CA ILE A 305 -13.88 -11.92 -18.17
C ILE A 305 -13.29 -13.11 -17.39
N LEU A 306 -12.60 -12.85 -16.29
CA LEU A 306 -12.07 -13.83 -15.33
C LEU A 306 -13.13 -14.17 -14.28
N ILE A 307 -13.24 -15.45 -13.88
CA ILE A 307 -14.13 -15.90 -12.78
C ILE A 307 -13.48 -16.99 -11.90
N GLY A 308 -14.02 -17.20 -10.69
CA GLY A 308 -13.50 -18.19 -9.74
C GLY A 308 -12.02 -17.97 -9.40
N ASP A 309 -11.27 -19.06 -9.21
CA ASP A 309 -9.85 -19.00 -8.81
C ASP A 309 -8.95 -18.26 -9.82
N ALA A 310 -9.37 -18.07 -11.08
CA ALA A 310 -8.65 -17.22 -12.04
C ALA A 310 -8.69 -15.73 -11.66
N ALA A 311 -9.79 -15.30 -11.02
CA ALA A 311 -10.07 -13.92 -10.63
C ALA A 311 -9.85 -13.64 -9.13
N HIS A 312 -10.00 -14.65 -8.26
CA HIS A 312 -10.05 -14.45 -6.80
C HIS A 312 -9.71 -15.70 -5.98
N ALA A 313 -8.67 -16.45 -6.39
CA ALA A 313 -8.15 -17.56 -5.58
C ALA A 313 -7.97 -17.16 -4.10
N MET A 314 -8.39 -18.04 -3.19
CA MET A 314 -8.54 -17.74 -1.76
C MET A 314 -8.25 -18.95 -0.88
N LEU A 315 -7.80 -18.67 0.35
CA LEU A 315 -7.58 -19.68 1.38
C LEU A 315 -8.84 -20.53 1.66
N PRO A 316 -8.71 -21.86 1.85
CA PRO A 316 -9.85 -22.76 2.06
C PRO A 316 -10.48 -22.65 3.46
N THR A 317 -9.95 -21.79 4.34
CA THR A 317 -10.35 -21.61 5.76
C THR A 317 -11.84 -21.35 5.98
N GLN A 318 -12.51 -20.76 4.99
CA GLN A 318 -13.95 -20.44 5.02
C GLN A 318 -14.80 -21.34 4.09
N GLY A 319 -14.19 -22.21 3.29
CA GLY A 319 -14.90 -23.06 2.33
C GLY A 319 -15.74 -22.32 1.28
N GLN A 320 -15.41 -21.06 0.95
CA GLN A 320 -16.23 -20.19 0.09
C GLN A 320 -15.82 -20.20 -1.41
N GLY A 321 -14.60 -20.55 -1.80
CA GLY A 321 -14.10 -20.36 -3.19
C GLY A 321 -15.04 -20.86 -4.30
N ALA A 322 -15.38 -22.15 -4.29
CA ALA A 322 -16.34 -22.72 -5.25
C ALA A 322 -17.78 -22.15 -5.11
N SER A 323 -18.14 -21.66 -3.92
CA SER A 323 -19.43 -20.99 -3.71
C SER A 323 -19.44 -19.57 -4.30
N GLN A 324 -18.30 -18.88 -4.30
CA GLN A 324 -18.14 -17.59 -5.00
C GLN A 324 -18.08 -17.76 -6.52
N ALA A 325 -17.41 -18.80 -7.03
CA ALA A 325 -17.45 -19.13 -8.46
C ALA A 325 -18.88 -19.39 -8.99
N ILE A 326 -19.75 -19.98 -8.17
CA ILE A 326 -21.19 -20.16 -8.47
C ILE A 326 -21.94 -18.83 -8.45
N GLU A 327 -21.63 -17.91 -7.54
CA GLU A 327 -22.20 -16.55 -7.55
C GLU A 327 -21.71 -15.71 -8.75
N ASP A 328 -20.46 -15.89 -9.22
CA ASP A 328 -19.98 -15.27 -10.46
C ASP A 328 -20.74 -15.81 -11.68
N SER A 329 -20.96 -17.13 -11.70
CA SER A 329 -21.72 -17.82 -12.75
C SER A 329 -23.18 -17.35 -12.78
N GLU A 330 -23.80 -17.16 -11.62
CA GLU A 330 -25.16 -16.58 -11.49
C GLU A 330 -25.19 -15.12 -11.96
N ALA A 331 -24.16 -14.32 -11.65
CA ALA A 331 -24.06 -12.96 -12.18
C ALA A 331 -23.95 -12.96 -13.71
N LEU A 332 -23.14 -13.83 -14.30
CA LEU A 332 -23.10 -14.05 -15.75
C LEU A 332 -24.49 -14.43 -16.30
N GLY A 333 -25.16 -15.44 -15.72
CA GLY A 333 -26.49 -15.85 -16.16
C GLY A 333 -27.54 -14.73 -16.07
N ALA A 334 -27.53 -13.95 -14.99
CA ALA A 334 -28.48 -12.87 -14.72
C ALA A 334 -28.22 -11.60 -15.55
N PHE A 335 -26.96 -11.20 -15.77
CA PHE A 335 -26.64 -10.02 -16.58
C PHE A 335 -26.79 -10.28 -18.09
N PHE A 336 -26.67 -11.54 -18.52
CA PHE A 336 -27.06 -11.94 -19.87
C PHE A 336 -28.54 -12.41 -19.95
N GLU A 337 -29.39 -12.25 -18.93
CA GLU A 337 -30.79 -12.70 -18.96
C GLU A 337 -31.60 -11.99 -20.08
N GLY A 338 -31.87 -12.70 -21.17
CA GLY A 338 -32.57 -12.18 -22.36
C GLY A 338 -31.70 -11.85 -23.58
N ILE A 339 -30.36 -11.93 -23.48
CA ILE A 339 -29.44 -11.62 -24.60
C ILE A 339 -29.28 -12.85 -25.52
N SER A 340 -29.99 -12.88 -26.65
CA SER A 340 -29.92 -13.98 -27.65
C SER A 340 -28.94 -13.75 -28.79
N GLU A 341 -28.41 -12.54 -28.94
CA GLU A 341 -27.47 -12.16 -30.01
C GLU A 341 -26.19 -11.58 -29.39
N ALA A 342 -25.08 -11.64 -30.12
CA ALA A 342 -23.82 -11.09 -29.67
C ALA A 342 -23.94 -9.56 -29.48
N PRO A 343 -23.67 -9.00 -28.28
CA PRO A 343 -23.70 -7.55 -28.08
C PRO A 343 -22.61 -6.82 -28.90
N SER A 344 -22.79 -5.51 -29.10
CA SER A 344 -21.67 -4.66 -29.53
C SER A 344 -20.53 -4.70 -28.50
N ALA A 345 -19.31 -4.37 -28.92
CA ALA A 345 -18.15 -4.38 -28.02
C ALA A 345 -18.37 -3.46 -26.79
N ASP A 346 -18.96 -2.29 -26.99
CA ASP A 346 -19.25 -1.33 -25.91
C ASP A 346 -20.30 -1.87 -24.93
N ALA A 347 -21.40 -2.44 -25.45
CA ALA A 347 -22.45 -3.02 -24.62
C ALA A 347 -21.96 -4.26 -23.87
N LEU A 348 -21.09 -5.07 -24.49
CA LEU A 348 -20.44 -6.19 -23.81
C LEU A 348 -19.54 -5.68 -22.68
N SER A 349 -18.70 -4.68 -22.93
CA SER A 349 -17.83 -4.05 -21.93
C SER A 349 -18.64 -3.50 -20.75
N GLU A 350 -19.77 -2.82 -21.01
CA GLU A 350 -20.68 -2.34 -19.96
C GLU A 350 -21.28 -3.49 -19.13
N ILE A 351 -21.65 -4.61 -19.77
CA ILE A 351 -22.16 -5.81 -19.08
C ILE A 351 -21.07 -6.42 -18.18
N LEU A 352 -19.84 -6.58 -18.69
CA LEU A 352 -18.73 -7.17 -17.93
C LEU A 352 -18.29 -6.27 -16.75
N GLU A 353 -18.31 -4.95 -16.93
CA GLU A 353 -18.09 -3.98 -15.84
C GLU A 353 -19.19 -4.04 -14.78
N ASN A 354 -20.47 -4.12 -15.18
CA ASN A 354 -21.56 -4.27 -14.21
C ASN A 354 -21.47 -5.59 -13.42
N ILE A 355 -21.00 -6.69 -14.04
CA ILE A 355 -20.70 -7.95 -13.35
C ILE A 355 -19.55 -7.75 -12.35
N PHE A 356 -18.44 -7.13 -12.77
CA PHE A 356 -17.31 -6.83 -11.89
C PHE A 356 -17.74 -6.00 -10.68
N GLN A 357 -18.44 -4.88 -10.87
CA GLN A 357 -18.94 -4.03 -9.78
C GLN A 357 -19.93 -4.76 -8.84
N ALA A 358 -20.73 -5.69 -9.35
CA ALA A 358 -21.66 -6.49 -8.54
C ALA A 358 -20.96 -7.59 -7.71
N ARG A 359 -19.77 -8.04 -8.13
CA ARG A 359 -19.04 -9.17 -7.51
C ARG A 359 -17.87 -8.74 -6.64
N TYR A 360 -17.05 -7.80 -7.13
CA TYR A 360 -15.73 -7.47 -6.60
C TYR A 360 -15.74 -7.20 -5.08
N ALA A 361 -16.54 -6.23 -4.62
CA ALA A 361 -16.54 -5.83 -3.21
C ALA A 361 -16.94 -6.94 -2.23
N ARG A 362 -17.81 -7.88 -2.66
CA ARG A 362 -18.22 -9.05 -1.86
C ARG A 362 -17.11 -10.10 -1.83
N VAL A 363 -16.50 -10.37 -2.97
CA VAL A 363 -15.46 -11.40 -3.10
C VAL A 363 -14.16 -11.00 -2.44
N SER A 364 -13.67 -9.77 -2.65
CA SER A 364 -12.45 -9.27 -2.01
C SER A 364 -12.53 -9.28 -0.49
N LEU A 365 -13.72 -9.01 0.06
CA LEU A 365 -13.98 -9.10 1.50
C LEU A 365 -13.95 -10.56 2.01
N ILE A 366 -14.42 -11.52 1.22
CA ILE A 366 -14.32 -12.95 1.54
C ILE A 366 -12.87 -13.45 1.43
N GLN A 367 -12.07 -12.96 0.48
CA GLN A 367 -10.62 -13.22 0.43
C GLN A 367 -9.94 -12.69 1.71
N ALA A 368 -10.24 -11.45 2.13
CA ALA A 368 -9.71 -10.85 3.34
C ALA A 368 -10.07 -11.64 4.61
N TYR A 369 -11.35 -12.03 4.80
CA TYR A 369 -11.77 -12.88 5.92
C TYR A 369 -11.20 -14.31 5.87
N SER A 370 -10.81 -14.82 4.70
CA SER A 370 -10.17 -16.13 4.57
C SER A 370 -8.71 -16.08 5.01
N ARG A 371 -8.02 -14.97 4.72
CA ARG A 371 -6.67 -14.64 5.24
C ARG A 371 -6.68 -14.36 6.74
N GLU A 372 -7.65 -13.60 7.24
CA GLU A 372 -7.78 -13.34 8.69
C GLU A 372 -8.01 -14.64 9.48
N ALA A 373 -8.90 -15.51 9.01
CA ALA A 373 -9.19 -16.81 9.63
C ALA A 373 -8.08 -17.88 9.47
N ALA A 374 -6.95 -17.53 8.84
CA ALA A 374 -5.72 -18.32 8.84
C ALA A 374 -4.70 -17.86 9.90
N LYS A 375 -4.81 -16.64 10.44
CA LYS A 375 -3.81 -16.10 11.37
C LYS A 375 -3.79 -16.86 12.71
N PRO A 376 -2.61 -17.08 13.33
CA PRO A 376 -2.51 -17.71 14.64
C PRO A 376 -3.35 -17.04 15.74
N ALA A 377 -3.91 -17.85 16.64
CA ALA A 377 -4.77 -17.36 17.71
C ALA A 377 -3.96 -16.63 18.80
N ALA A 378 -3.84 -15.30 18.68
CA ALA A 378 -2.99 -14.48 19.53
C ALA A 378 -3.53 -14.32 20.97
N SER A 379 -2.92 -15.07 21.90
CA SER A 379 -3.02 -14.98 23.37
C SER A 379 -4.28 -15.56 24.05
N LYS A 380 -4.02 -16.32 25.13
CA LYS A 380 -4.96 -17.03 26.05
C LYS A 380 -5.67 -18.25 25.45
N LYS A 381 -5.94 -19.25 26.32
CA LYS A 381 -6.69 -20.49 26.02
C LYS A 381 -8.20 -20.21 25.84
N THR A 382 -8.57 -19.43 24.83
CA THR A 382 -9.95 -19.08 24.49
C THR A 382 -10.06 -18.92 22.98
N VAL A 383 -10.77 -19.84 22.33
CA VAL A 383 -11.02 -19.79 20.88
C VAL A 383 -11.94 -18.61 20.57
N THR A 384 -11.39 -17.53 20.00
CA THR A 384 -12.10 -16.32 19.58
C THR A 384 -12.79 -16.47 18.22
N LEU A 385 -12.94 -17.69 17.72
CA LEU A 385 -13.58 -18.00 16.45
C LEU A 385 -15.09 -18.18 16.67
N ARG A 386 -15.90 -17.28 16.10
CA ARG A 386 -17.38 -17.31 16.12
C ARG A 386 -17.95 -17.63 14.74
N PRO A 387 -18.13 -18.92 14.37
CA PRO A 387 -18.72 -19.29 13.09
C PRO A 387 -20.13 -18.73 12.88
N ASP A 388 -20.87 -18.45 13.96
CA ASP A 388 -22.22 -17.92 13.89
C ASP A 388 -22.26 -16.44 13.43
N GLU A 389 -21.25 -15.63 13.77
CA GLU A 389 -21.16 -14.24 13.29
C GLU A 389 -20.82 -14.19 11.79
N PHE A 390 -19.93 -15.08 11.33
CA PHE A 390 -19.63 -15.28 9.90
C PHE A 390 -20.82 -15.85 9.12
N MET A 391 -21.53 -16.84 9.68
CA MET A 391 -22.77 -17.37 9.09
C MET A 391 -23.95 -16.40 9.21
N LYS A 392 -23.86 -15.33 10.01
CA LYS A 392 -24.80 -14.20 9.91
C LYS A 392 -24.37 -13.24 8.80
N PHE A 393 -23.07 -12.91 8.68
CA PHE A 393 -22.60 -11.99 7.64
C PHE A 393 -22.94 -12.46 6.21
N ASN A 394 -22.64 -13.72 5.87
CA ASN A 394 -22.87 -14.26 4.52
C ASN A 394 -24.36 -14.28 4.09
N TYR A 395 -25.29 -14.17 5.04
CA TYR A 395 -26.74 -14.37 4.87
C TYR A 395 -27.60 -13.19 5.32
N ARG A 396 -26.98 -12.12 5.83
CA ARG A 396 -27.66 -10.85 6.10
C ARG A 396 -28.23 -10.30 4.79
N ASN A 397 -29.55 -10.41 4.66
CA ASN A 397 -30.34 -9.87 3.55
C ASN A 397 -30.49 -8.33 3.68
N GLU A 398 -29.38 -7.65 3.97
CA GLU A 398 -29.26 -6.20 3.99
C GLU A 398 -29.38 -5.70 2.55
N ARG A 399 -30.40 -4.86 2.33
CA ARG A 399 -30.84 -4.52 0.98
C ARG A 399 -30.00 -3.39 0.42
N VAL A 400 -28.97 -3.77 -0.34
CA VAL A 400 -27.90 -2.92 -0.88
C VAL A 400 -28.37 -1.57 -1.43
N TYR A 401 -29.53 -1.50 -2.07
CA TYR A 401 -30.04 -0.27 -2.68
C TYR A 401 -31.21 0.32 -1.87
N GLN A 402 -31.00 1.46 -1.21
CA GLN A 402 -32.06 2.18 -0.49
C GLN A 402 -32.64 3.32 -1.34
N CYS A 403 -33.97 3.49 -1.30
CA CYS A 403 -34.65 4.59 -1.95
C CYS A 403 -34.50 5.88 -1.13
N PRO A 404 -33.87 6.95 -1.64
CA PRO A 404 -33.62 8.16 -0.85
C PRO A 404 -34.92 8.84 -0.39
N THR A 405 -35.96 8.82 -1.22
CA THR A 405 -37.25 9.50 -0.99
C THR A 405 -38.07 8.86 0.14
N CYS A 406 -37.99 7.53 0.34
CA CYS A 406 -38.85 6.83 1.31
C CYS A 406 -38.15 5.78 2.19
N GLN A 407 -36.83 5.64 2.07
CA GLN A 407 -35.97 4.77 2.89
C GLN A 407 -36.36 3.28 2.86
N ARG A 408 -37.03 2.82 1.79
CA ARG A 408 -37.22 1.39 1.50
C ARG A 408 -35.98 0.82 0.81
N GLY A 409 -35.49 -0.30 1.33
CA GLY A 409 -34.41 -1.08 0.71
C GLY A 409 -34.92 -2.05 -0.36
N PHE A 410 -34.08 -2.27 -1.38
CA PHE A 410 -34.28 -3.15 -2.54
C PHE A 410 -32.98 -3.91 -2.85
N ASN A 411 -33.10 -5.14 -3.38
CA ASN A 411 -31.96 -6.00 -3.67
C ASN A 411 -31.43 -5.87 -5.11
N ARG A 412 -32.15 -5.17 -6.00
CA ARG A 412 -31.73 -4.91 -7.39
C ARG A 412 -31.98 -3.44 -7.76
N ARG A 413 -31.06 -2.86 -8.54
CA ARG A 413 -31.07 -1.44 -8.95
C ARG A 413 -32.26 -1.09 -9.85
N ASP A 414 -32.67 -2.00 -10.73
CA ASP A 414 -33.82 -1.83 -11.64
C ASP A 414 -35.18 -1.80 -10.89
N VAL A 415 -35.28 -2.49 -9.75
CA VAL A 415 -36.47 -2.45 -8.89
C VAL A 415 -36.50 -1.16 -8.07
N LEU A 416 -35.32 -0.66 -7.64
CA LEU A 416 -35.21 0.68 -7.06
C LEU A 416 -35.60 1.76 -8.08
N GLN A 417 -35.05 1.75 -9.29
CA GLN A 417 -35.38 2.72 -10.34
C GLN A 417 -36.87 2.71 -10.69
N ARG A 418 -37.47 1.52 -10.89
CA ARG A 418 -38.92 1.38 -11.10
C ARG A 418 -39.76 1.81 -9.90
N HIS A 419 -39.18 1.90 -8.70
CA HIS A 419 -39.84 2.49 -7.54
C HIS A 419 -39.64 4.01 -7.44
N GLN A 420 -38.48 4.53 -7.84
CA GLN A 420 -38.21 5.99 -7.92
C GLN A 420 -39.16 6.66 -8.92
N ALA A 421 -39.34 6.06 -10.11
CA ALA A 421 -40.29 6.51 -11.14
C ALA A 421 -41.78 6.52 -10.72
N VAL A 422 -42.12 6.05 -9.51
CA VAL A 422 -43.44 6.24 -8.89
C VAL A 422 -43.49 7.53 -8.08
N HIS A 423 -42.43 7.88 -7.34
CA HIS A 423 -42.34 9.15 -6.63
C HIS A 423 -42.33 10.32 -7.61
N ASP A 424 -41.57 10.20 -8.71
CA ASP A 424 -41.50 11.21 -9.78
C ASP A 424 -42.89 11.48 -10.40
N LYS A 425 -43.77 10.46 -10.41
CA LYS A 425 -45.18 10.58 -10.84
C LYS A 425 -46.10 11.17 -9.78
N ASP A 426 -45.95 10.76 -8.51
CA ASP A 426 -46.76 11.29 -7.41
C ASP A 426 -46.46 12.79 -7.15
N GLU A 427 -45.22 13.25 -7.39
CA GLU A 427 -44.86 14.67 -7.42
C GLU A 427 -45.45 15.40 -8.63
N ALA A 428 -45.37 14.83 -9.83
CA ALA A 428 -45.97 15.41 -11.04
C ALA A 428 -47.51 15.53 -10.97
N GLU A 429 -48.17 14.66 -10.21
CA GLU A 429 -49.61 14.75 -9.91
C GLU A 429 -49.94 15.61 -8.66
N GLY A 430 -48.95 16.28 -8.05
CA GLY A 430 -49.12 17.27 -6.98
C GLY A 430 -49.56 16.71 -5.62
N LYS A 431 -49.34 15.41 -5.36
CA LYS A 431 -49.90 14.72 -4.19
C LYS A 431 -48.93 14.67 -3.01
N SER A 432 -49.04 15.64 -2.10
CA SER A 432 -48.26 15.66 -0.85
C SER A 432 -48.50 14.40 -0.01
N SER A 433 -47.49 13.52 0.03
CA SER A 433 -47.54 12.22 0.70
C SER A 433 -47.39 12.34 2.22
N THR A 434 -48.48 12.78 2.88
CA THR A 434 -48.55 12.78 4.34
C THR A 434 -48.59 11.35 4.89
N ARG A 435 -47.66 11.03 5.80
CA ARG A 435 -47.51 9.70 6.41
C ARG A 435 -48.82 9.21 7.06
N ARG A 436 -49.48 8.24 6.41
CA ARG A 436 -50.46 7.35 7.04
C ARG A 436 -50.11 5.89 6.75
N THR A 437 -49.60 5.20 7.77
CA THR A 437 -49.46 3.74 7.82
C THR A 437 -50.84 3.08 7.81
N LYS A 438 -51.41 2.88 6.61
CA LYS A 438 -52.42 1.85 6.43
C LYS A 438 -51.74 0.49 6.52
N GLU A 439 -52.20 -0.34 7.45
CA GLU A 439 -51.81 -1.76 7.47
C GLU A 439 -52.21 -2.41 6.14
N ARG A 440 -51.29 -3.19 5.57
CA ARG A 440 -51.56 -3.93 4.34
C ARG A 440 -52.49 -5.10 4.66
N ALA A 441 -53.48 -5.37 3.81
CA ALA A 441 -54.35 -6.52 4.03
C ALA A 441 -53.56 -7.82 4.12
N LEU A 442 -53.81 -8.60 5.18
CA LEU A 442 -53.06 -9.83 5.49
C LEU A 442 -53.33 -10.92 4.44
N GLU A 443 -54.49 -10.88 3.81
CA GLU A 443 -54.90 -11.83 2.77
C GLU A 443 -55.94 -11.19 1.85
N ALA A 444 -55.60 -11.04 0.57
CA ALA A 444 -56.51 -10.46 -0.42
C ALA A 444 -57.64 -11.44 -0.78
N CYS A 445 -58.85 -10.90 -0.99
CA CYS A 445 -59.94 -11.67 -1.59
C CYS A 445 -59.56 -12.13 -3.01
N GLU A 446 -60.18 -13.22 -3.47
CA GLU A 446 -59.82 -13.88 -4.73
C GLU A 446 -59.90 -12.93 -5.94
N ALA A 447 -60.98 -12.14 -6.03
CA ALA A 447 -61.17 -11.13 -7.08
C ALA A 447 -60.16 -9.97 -7.06
N CYS A 448 -59.43 -9.74 -5.96
CA CYS A 448 -58.28 -8.82 -5.90
C CYS A 448 -56.97 -9.54 -6.23
N ALA A 449 -56.78 -10.76 -5.71
CA ALA A 449 -55.58 -11.56 -5.95
C ALA A 449 -55.41 -11.91 -7.44
N THR A 450 -56.46 -12.42 -8.10
CA THR A 450 -56.46 -12.75 -9.54
C THR A 450 -56.24 -11.51 -10.41
N ALA A 451 -56.78 -10.36 -9.99
CA ALA A 451 -56.56 -9.08 -10.65
C ALA A 451 -55.23 -8.40 -10.30
N LYS A 452 -54.40 -9.02 -9.44
CA LYS A 452 -53.11 -8.50 -8.95
C LYS A 452 -53.18 -7.08 -8.33
N LEU A 453 -54.35 -6.70 -7.79
CA LEU A 453 -54.60 -5.37 -7.22
C LEU A 453 -54.70 -5.43 -5.69
N SER A 454 -54.47 -4.29 -5.03
CA SER A 454 -54.62 -4.16 -3.59
C SER A 454 -56.04 -4.49 -3.13
N CYS A 455 -56.11 -5.08 -1.94
CA CYS A 455 -57.33 -5.41 -1.23
C CYS A 455 -57.30 -4.69 0.13
N ASP A 456 -58.46 -4.27 0.62
CA ASP A 456 -58.64 -3.81 1.99
C ASP A 456 -59.04 -5.00 2.88
N ASN A 457 -58.74 -4.98 4.19
CA ASN A 457 -59.11 -6.06 5.12
C ASN A 457 -60.64 -6.21 5.35
N GLU A 458 -61.44 -5.24 4.91
CA GLU A 458 -62.91 -5.26 5.01
C GLU A 458 -63.54 -6.31 4.08
N ARG A 459 -64.70 -6.86 4.46
CA ARG A 459 -65.42 -7.89 3.70
C ARG A 459 -66.92 -7.55 3.61
N PRO A 460 -67.49 -7.28 2.42
CA PRO A 460 -66.81 -7.16 1.12
C PRO A 460 -65.85 -5.96 1.10
N CYS A 461 -64.68 -6.11 0.45
CA CYS A 461 -63.70 -5.02 0.38
C CYS A 461 -64.18 -3.91 -0.56
N LYS A 462 -63.68 -2.68 -0.39
CA LYS A 462 -64.24 -1.49 -1.06
C LYS A 462 -64.17 -1.58 -2.59
N ARG A 463 -63.11 -2.18 -3.16
CA ARG A 463 -63.00 -2.46 -4.61
C ARG A 463 -64.06 -3.45 -5.12
N CYS A 464 -64.37 -4.49 -4.35
CA CYS A 464 -65.41 -5.45 -4.71
C CYS A 464 -66.81 -4.83 -4.57
N SER A 465 -67.05 -4.09 -3.49
CA SER A 465 -68.31 -3.38 -3.26
C SER A 465 -68.60 -2.31 -4.32
N SER A 466 -67.60 -1.50 -4.70
CA SER A 466 -67.79 -0.42 -5.69
C SER A 466 -67.91 -0.90 -7.13
N LYS A 467 -67.43 -2.11 -7.45
CA LYS A 467 -67.58 -2.75 -8.76
C LYS A 467 -68.66 -3.84 -8.79
N GLN A 468 -69.41 -4.04 -7.71
CA GLN A 468 -70.41 -5.12 -7.55
C GLN A 468 -69.87 -6.53 -7.85
N ILE A 469 -68.59 -6.78 -7.53
CA ILE A 469 -67.93 -8.08 -7.72
C ILE A 469 -67.99 -8.88 -6.41
N GLN A 470 -68.30 -10.18 -6.50
CA GLN A 470 -68.38 -11.07 -5.33
C GLN A 470 -67.03 -11.18 -4.60
N CYS A 471 -67.01 -10.86 -3.31
CA CYS A 471 -65.79 -10.73 -2.50
C CYS A 471 -65.45 -12.01 -1.72
N VAL A 472 -65.05 -13.08 -2.41
CA VAL A 472 -64.80 -14.40 -1.79
C VAL A 472 -63.46 -14.40 -1.00
N PRO A 473 -63.46 -14.82 0.29
CA PRO A 473 -62.24 -15.07 1.04
C PRO A 473 -61.44 -16.27 0.51
N ARG A 474 -60.12 -16.14 0.47
CA ARG A 474 -59.22 -17.26 0.16
C ARG A 474 -59.09 -18.18 1.38
N SER A 475 -59.30 -19.48 1.22
CA SER A 475 -59.19 -20.47 2.29
C SER A 475 -57.76 -21.00 2.44
N LYS A 476 -57.36 -21.31 3.68
CA LYS A 476 -56.00 -21.79 4.01
C LYS A 476 -56.00 -23.28 4.33
N GLY A 477 -55.10 -24.02 3.67
CA GLY A 477 -54.59 -25.31 4.16
C GLY A 477 -54.87 -26.53 3.27
N GLY A 478 -53.80 -27.14 2.76
CA GLY A 478 -53.81 -28.45 2.09
C GLY A 478 -52.36 -28.89 1.81
N ARG A 479 -51.94 -30.05 2.32
CA ARG A 479 -50.58 -30.62 2.16
C ARG A 479 -50.67 -31.99 1.49
N ARG A 480 -49.70 -32.30 0.61
CA ARG A 480 -49.43 -33.63 0.02
C ARG A 480 -50.58 -34.17 -0.88
N SER A 481 -50.36 -35.11 -1.81
CA SER A 481 -49.13 -35.69 -2.38
C SER A 481 -49.41 -36.20 -3.81
N SER A 482 -48.38 -36.53 -4.56
CA SER A 482 -48.47 -37.26 -5.84
C SER A 482 -48.96 -38.70 -5.66
N GLU A 483 -49.83 -39.20 -6.55
CA GLU A 483 -49.53 -40.42 -7.33
C GLU A 483 -50.48 -40.74 -8.51
N ARG A 484 -49.84 -41.14 -9.61
CA ARG A 484 -50.20 -42.06 -10.72
C ARG A 484 -51.64 -42.64 -10.82
N ARG A 485 -52.11 -42.75 -12.08
CA ARG A 485 -52.27 -44.06 -12.77
C ARG A 485 -52.35 -43.96 -14.29
N LEU A 486 -51.96 -45.05 -14.97
CA LEU A 486 -52.18 -45.28 -16.40
C LEU A 486 -53.50 -46.06 -16.59
N SER A 487 -54.18 -45.85 -17.73
CA SER A 487 -54.50 -46.92 -18.72
C SER A 487 -55.36 -46.39 -19.87
N TYR A 488 -55.41 -47.10 -21.00
CA TYR A 488 -55.95 -46.61 -22.29
C TYR A 488 -57.46 -46.82 -22.52
N SER A 489 -58.02 -45.87 -23.27
CA SER A 489 -59.21 -45.84 -24.13
C SER A 489 -60.22 -47.00 -24.22
N VAL A 490 -61.50 -46.62 -24.09
CA VAL A 490 -62.66 -47.02 -24.93
C VAL A 490 -63.66 -45.82 -24.93
N SER A 491 -64.49 -45.50 -25.93
CA SER A 491 -64.87 -46.15 -27.20
C SER A 491 -65.14 -45.12 -28.33
N LEU A 492 -65.44 -45.61 -29.54
CA LEU A 492 -66.15 -44.94 -30.67
C LEU A 492 -67.46 -45.76 -30.96
N PRO A 493 -68.40 -45.45 -31.89
CA PRO A 493 -68.23 -44.91 -33.27
C PRO A 493 -69.37 -43.92 -33.70
N PRO A 494 -69.68 -43.63 -35.00
CA PRO A 494 -69.00 -43.98 -36.27
C PRO A 494 -68.73 -42.83 -37.28
N TYR A 495 -67.73 -43.07 -38.14
CA TYR A 495 -67.58 -42.72 -39.57
C TYR A 495 -68.34 -41.54 -40.24
N SER A 496 -67.55 -40.56 -40.73
CA SER A 496 -67.33 -40.19 -42.17
C SER A 496 -68.24 -40.81 -43.25
N PRO A 497 -68.56 -40.14 -44.39
CA PRO A 497 -67.51 -39.60 -45.28
C PRO A 497 -67.85 -38.47 -46.32
N HIS A 498 -66.83 -38.11 -47.14
CA HIS A 498 -66.92 -37.62 -48.54
C HIS A 498 -67.49 -36.19 -48.81
N VAL A 499 -67.25 -35.49 -49.94
CA VAL A 499 -66.30 -35.56 -51.09
C VAL A 499 -66.31 -34.19 -51.82
N GLY A 500 -65.24 -33.81 -52.57
CA GLY A 500 -65.41 -32.94 -53.75
C GLY A 500 -64.30 -31.94 -54.12
N GLY A 501 -63.69 -32.15 -55.29
CA GLY A 501 -63.48 -31.15 -56.37
C GLY A 501 -62.89 -29.73 -56.10
N PRO A 502 -61.67 -29.44 -56.58
CA PRO A 502 -61.21 -28.09 -57.01
C PRO A 502 -61.60 -27.83 -58.50
N PRO A 503 -61.08 -26.82 -59.23
CA PRO A 503 -60.29 -25.62 -58.88
C PRO A 503 -61.17 -24.35 -59.08
N PRO A 504 -60.99 -23.35 -59.99
CA PRO A 504 -59.98 -23.01 -61.01
C PRO A 504 -59.19 -21.70 -60.78
N ASP A 505 -58.10 -21.56 -61.53
CA ASP A 505 -57.25 -20.37 -61.73
C ASP A 505 -57.85 -19.31 -62.69
N LEU A 506 -57.18 -18.14 -62.77
CA LEU A 506 -56.75 -17.32 -63.95
C LEU A 506 -56.56 -15.85 -63.46
N SER A 507 -55.64 -15.00 -63.93
CA SER A 507 -54.56 -15.02 -64.96
C SER A 507 -53.84 -13.65 -64.88
N THR A 508 -52.57 -13.39 -65.22
CA THR A 508 -51.48 -14.17 -65.86
C THR A 508 -50.15 -13.38 -65.81
N LEU A 509 -49.02 -14.10 -66.00
CA LEU A 509 -47.80 -13.67 -66.72
C LEU A 509 -46.86 -12.57 -66.18
N THR A 510 -45.61 -12.67 -66.66
CA THR A 510 -44.53 -11.65 -66.79
C THR A 510 -44.17 -10.83 -65.53
N ALA A 511 -43.04 -11.07 -64.84
CA ALA A 511 -41.62 -11.06 -65.25
C ALA A 511 -41.02 -9.64 -65.42
N THR A 512 -40.04 -9.31 -64.56
CA THR A 512 -39.25 -8.05 -64.54
C THR A 512 -40.12 -6.79 -64.30
N PRO A 513 -39.58 -5.56 -64.20
CA PRO A 513 -38.18 -5.12 -64.02
C PRO A 513 -37.99 -4.15 -62.82
N GLU A 514 -36.82 -3.51 -62.74
CA GLU A 514 -36.61 -2.10 -62.29
C GLU A 514 -36.98 -1.65 -60.85
N SER A 515 -36.48 -0.51 -60.34
CA SER A 515 -35.62 0.54 -60.96
C SER A 515 -34.46 0.99 -60.06
N GLY A 516 -33.44 1.62 -60.66
CA GLY A 516 -32.53 2.55 -59.99
C GLY A 516 -33.19 3.92 -59.72
N PRO A 517 -32.52 5.07 -59.96
CA PRO A 517 -31.43 5.31 -60.93
C PRO A 517 -30.02 5.18 -60.30
N SER A 518 -28.92 4.74 -60.93
CA SER A 518 -28.28 5.06 -62.24
C SER A 518 -27.88 6.54 -62.36
N GLU A 519 -26.66 6.92 -62.77
CA GLU A 519 -25.85 6.51 -63.93
C GLU A 519 -24.31 6.58 -63.62
N PHE A 520 -23.32 6.09 -64.40
CA PHE A 520 -23.29 5.30 -65.65
C PHE A 520 -21.99 4.45 -65.77
N SER A 521 -22.10 3.23 -66.33
CA SER A 521 -21.11 2.40 -67.09
C SER A 521 -19.68 2.04 -66.60
N VAL A 522 -19.29 0.82 -67.01
CA VAL A 522 -17.93 0.20 -67.04
C VAL A 522 -17.60 -0.15 -68.52
N PRO A 523 -16.36 -0.51 -68.93
CA PRO A 523 -15.97 -1.94 -68.97
C PRO A 523 -14.45 -2.26 -68.71
N PRO A 524 -14.06 -3.56 -68.60
CA PRO A 524 -12.68 -4.06 -68.29
C PRO A 524 -12.09 -4.86 -69.49
N PRO A 525 -11.15 -5.86 -69.39
CA PRO A 525 -10.31 -6.36 -68.28
C PRO A 525 -8.81 -6.69 -68.61
N SER A 526 -8.04 -7.05 -67.55
CA SER A 526 -6.87 -7.96 -67.44
C SER A 526 -5.94 -8.30 -68.63
N ASP A 527 -4.62 -8.17 -68.42
CA ASP A 527 -3.59 -9.16 -68.84
C ASP A 527 -2.27 -9.02 -68.01
N SER A 528 -1.21 -9.81 -68.27
CA SER A 528 -0.09 -10.02 -67.32
C SER A 528 1.37 -10.06 -67.86
N LEU A 529 2.34 -9.57 -67.05
CA LEU A 529 3.82 -9.74 -67.14
C LEU A 529 4.51 -9.14 -68.42
N PRO A 530 5.86 -9.17 -68.63
CA PRO A 530 7.00 -9.66 -67.82
C PRO A 530 8.24 -8.69 -67.72
N GLU A 531 9.40 -9.20 -67.26
CA GLU A 531 10.82 -8.81 -67.55
C GLU A 531 11.35 -7.41 -67.09
N ASN A 532 12.52 -7.23 -66.43
CA ASN A 532 13.94 -7.68 -66.52
C ASN A 532 14.87 -6.70 -67.27
N ALA A 533 15.96 -6.22 -66.63
CA ALA A 533 17.35 -6.12 -67.16
C ALA A 533 18.30 -5.18 -66.36
N HIS A 534 19.54 -5.65 -66.11
CA HIS A 534 20.88 -5.00 -66.26
C HIS A 534 21.10 -3.48 -65.91
N GLU A 535 22.06 -3.06 -65.07
CA GLU A 535 23.56 -3.04 -65.22
C GLU A 535 24.09 -1.96 -66.22
N ILE A 536 25.26 -1.29 -66.08
CA ILE A 536 26.46 -1.46 -65.22
C ILE A 536 27.33 -0.14 -65.14
N TYR A 537 28.19 0.04 -64.12
CA TYR A 537 29.41 0.93 -64.06
C TYR A 537 29.22 2.49 -64.06
N ASP A 538 30.18 3.40 -63.70
CA ASP A 538 31.51 3.28 -63.04
C ASP A 538 32.01 4.56 -62.28
N SER A 539 32.97 4.32 -61.34
CA SER A 539 34.16 5.07 -60.86
C SER A 539 34.39 6.62 -60.75
N ASN A 540 35.21 6.96 -59.73
CA ASN A 540 36.20 8.08 -59.60
C ASN A 540 35.68 9.55 -59.46
N VAL A 541 36.38 10.54 -58.85
CA VAL A 541 37.80 10.77 -58.43
C VAL A 541 37.85 11.45 -57.02
N ALA A 542 39.00 11.48 -56.33
CA ALA A 542 39.29 12.24 -55.09
C ALA A 542 39.55 13.77 -55.33
N SER A 543 39.99 14.67 -54.42
CA SER A 543 40.62 14.61 -53.07
C SER A 543 40.69 16.00 -52.39
N ALA A 544 40.69 16.07 -51.04
CA ALA A 544 41.16 17.19 -50.18
C ALA A 544 40.39 18.56 -50.29
N ASP A 545 40.47 19.52 -49.35
CA ASP A 545 41.32 19.67 -48.14
C ASP A 545 40.58 20.43 -46.99
N GLU A 546 41.20 20.61 -45.82
CA GLU A 546 40.58 21.09 -44.56
C GLU A 546 40.35 22.61 -44.35
N MET A 547 39.36 22.94 -43.49
CA MET A 547 39.21 24.15 -42.62
C MET A 547 39.09 25.55 -43.31
N ALA A 548 38.20 26.47 -42.91
CA ALA A 548 37.75 26.82 -41.55
C ALA A 548 36.44 27.67 -41.49
N LEU A 549 36.07 28.10 -40.27
CA LEU A 549 35.21 29.24 -39.87
C LEU A 549 33.66 29.14 -39.96
N ALA A 550 33.05 28.99 -38.77
CA ALA A 550 32.01 29.83 -38.16
C ALA A 550 30.75 30.30 -38.94
N THR A 551 29.57 29.87 -38.45
CA THR A 551 28.24 30.54 -38.52
C THR A 551 27.64 30.88 -39.91
N PHE A 552 26.68 30.08 -40.38
CA PHE A 552 25.23 30.43 -40.42
C PHE A 552 24.35 29.25 -40.90
N ILE A 553 23.03 29.39 -40.74
CA ILE A 553 21.96 28.38 -41.00
C ILE A 553 21.59 28.31 -42.50
N PRO A 554 21.41 27.10 -43.12
CA PRO A 554 20.04 26.71 -43.56
C PRO A 554 19.67 25.20 -43.58
N HIS A 555 18.43 24.94 -43.15
CA HIS A 555 17.45 23.93 -43.57
C HIS A 555 17.78 22.44 -43.90
N ARG A 556 17.20 21.57 -43.04
CA ARG A 556 16.35 20.38 -43.33
C ARG A 556 16.64 19.52 -44.57
N ASN A 557 16.83 18.23 -44.30
CA ASN A 557 15.85 17.21 -44.74
C ASN A 557 15.77 16.06 -43.72
N VAL A 558 14.56 15.79 -43.21
CA VAL A 558 14.22 14.61 -42.39
C VAL A 558 13.11 13.88 -43.12
N GLN A 559 13.19 12.56 -43.25
CA GLN A 559 12.21 11.81 -44.04
C GLN A 559 10.82 11.84 -43.40
N VAL A 560 9.82 12.09 -44.25
CA VAL A 560 8.42 12.18 -43.90
C VAL A 560 7.77 10.81 -44.08
N TYR A 561 7.21 10.26 -42.99
CA TYR A 561 6.09 9.31 -43.12
C TYR A 561 4.80 10.14 -43.26
N SER A 562 4.10 9.94 -44.38
CA SER A 562 2.89 10.70 -44.72
C SER A 562 1.63 10.02 -44.15
N PRO A 563 0.67 10.76 -43.56
CA PRO A 563 -0.48 10.18 -42.90
C PRO A 563 -1.63 9.85 -43.87
N LEU A 564 -2.35 8.75 -43.60
CA LEU A 564 -3.66 8.48 -44.19
C LEU A 564 -4.60 7.87 -43.15
N ASN A 565 -5.79 8.48 -43.04
CA ASN A 565 -6.95 8.10 -42.22
C ASN A 565 -6.74 8.17 -40.68
N GLY A 566 -7.59 8.86 -39.91
CA GLY A 566 -8.75 9.66 -40.33
C GLY A 566 -9.76 9.98 -39.23
N PHE A 567 -9.34 10.49 -38.07
CA PHE A 567 -10.25 10.96 -37.02
C PHE A 567 -9.73 12.26 -36.37
N PRO A 568 -10.49 13.38 -36.39
CA PRO A 568 -10.04 14.64 -35.81
C PRO A 568 -10.42 14.80 -34.32
N ALA A 569 -9.41 15.02 -33.48
CA ALA A 569 -9.35 16.09 -32.47
C ALA A 569 -10.52 16.33 -31.48
N PHE A 570 -11.49 15.41 -31.28
CA PHE A 570 -12.59 15.65 -30.33
C PHE A 570 -12.09 15.95 -28.90
N PHE A 571 -11.16 15.13 -28.39
CA PHE A 571 -10.58 15.35 -27.06
C PHE A 571 -9.74 16.63 -26.99
N GLU A 572 -8.95 16.95 -28.02
CA GLU A 572 -8.13 18.18 -28.03
C GLU A 572 -9.00 19.44 -28.09
N GLN A 573 -10.05 19.46 -28.93
CA GLN A 573 -10.97 20.60 -29.03
C GLN A 573 -11.86 20.77 -27.79
N VAL A 574 -12.17 19.69 -27.07
CA VAL A 574 -12.94 19.74 -25.81
C VAL A 574 -12.06 20.15 -24.62
N MET A 575 -10.78 19.77 -24.60
CA MET A 575 -9.87 20.04 -23.48
C MET A 575 -9.06 21.34 -23.64
N LEU A 576 -8.88 21.87 -24.86
CA LEU A 576 -8.13 23.10 -25.14
C LEU A 576 -8.89 24.12 -26.02
N PRO A 577 -10.00 24.70 -25.54
CA PRO A 577 -10.73 25.74 -26.27
C PRO A 577 -10.03 27.11 -26.20
N GLY A 578 -9.08 27.37 -27.11
CA GLY A 578 -8.74 28.75 -27.50
C GLY A 578 -7.28 29.22 -27.40
N LEU A 579 -6.28 28.34 -27.28
CA LEU A 579 -4.88 28.74 -27.49
C LEU A 579 -4.49 28.64 -28.97
N GLY A 580 -4.05 29.76 -29.55
CA GLY A 580 -3.58 29.82 -30.94
C GLY A 580 -2.21 29.15 -31.11
N ALA A 581 -1.92 28.65 -32.31
CA ALA A 581 -0.67 27.96 -32.61
C ALA A 581 0.53 28.92 -32.47
N GLY A 582 1.32 28.75 -31.41
CA GLY A 582 2.38 29.72 -31.09
C GLY A 582 3.28 29.43 -29.88
N ASP A 583 3.29 28.22 -29.31
CA ASP A 583 4.45 27.68 -28.58
C ASP A 583 4.24 26.18 -28.27
N ALA A 584 5.31 25.38 -28.37
CA ALA A 584 5.26 23.93 -28.19
C ALA A 584 6.36 23.45 -27.21
N VAL A 585 6.03 23.46 -25.91
CA VAL A 585 6.90 22.89 -24.87
C VAL A 585 6.69 21.37 -24.81
N HIS A 586 7.77 20.60 -24.96
CA HIS A 586 7.71 19.13 -24.92
C HIS A 586 7.52 18.60 -23.49
N GLY A 587 6.28 18.23 -23.14
CA GLY A 587 5.98 17.42 -21.95
C GLY A 587 5.93 15.93 -22.28
N THR A 588 6.91 15.15 -21.84
CA THR A 588 6.91 13.68 -21.99
C THR A 588 5.97 12.99 -20.99
N GLN A 589 5.34 11.90 -21.41
CA GLN A 589 4.53 11.05 -20.53
C GLN A 589 5.42 10.38 -19.47
N GLN A 590 5.03 10.47 -18.20
CA GLN A 590 5.77 9.81 -17.10
C GLN A 590 5.25 8.38 -16.85
N PRO A 591 6.11 7.34 -16.87
CA PRO A 591 5.80 6.04 -16.26
C PRO A 591 5.86 6.14 -14.72
N ARG A 592 5.43 5.07 -14.02
CA ARG A 592 5.47 5.01 -12.55
C ARG A 592 6.89 4.75 -12.05
N VAL A 593 7.27 5.41 -10.96
CA VAL A 593 8.67 5.58 -10.51
C VAL A 593 9.27 4.35 -9.79
N PHE A 594 8.66 3.17 -9.89
CA PHE A 594 9.17 1.94 -9.23
C PHE A 594 9.46 0.77 -10.17
N ASP A 595 9.27 0.92 -11.48
CA ASP A 595 9.49 -0.15 -12.47
C ASP A 595 10.91 -0.16 -13.09
N PHE A 596 11.85 0.62 -12.54
CA PHE A 596 13.26 0.70 -12.98
C PHE A 596 14.11 -0.50 -12.54
N ASN A 597 13.62 -1.70 -12.83
CA ASN A 597 14.39 -2.94 -12.77
C ASN A 597 13.91 -3.95 -13.85
N GLN A 598 13.44 -3.43 -14.99
CA GLN A 598 13.31 -4.24 -16.21
C GLN A 598 14.71 -4.61 -16.73
N ASP A 599 14.90 -5.89 -17.07
CA ASP A 599 16.18 -6.42 -17.54
C ASP A 599 16.55 -5.83 -18.91
N ILE A 600 17.48 -4.88 -18.92
CA ILE A 600 18.21 -4.49 -20.14
C ILE A 600 19.24 -5.58 -20.43
N ASP A 601 18.79 -6.64 -21.10
CA ASP A 601 19.67 -7.68 -21.64
C ASP A 601 20.55 -7.06 -22.73
N PHE A 602 21.81 -6.76 -22.38
CA PHE A 602 22.87 -6.34 -23.30
C PHE A 602 23.37 -7.49 -24.20
N THR A 603 22.47 -8.37 -24.64
CA THR A 603 22.74 -9.43 -25.62
C THR A 603 22.38 -8.98 -27.03
N PHE A 604 22.91 -7.82 -27.44
CA PHE A 604 22.99 -7.47 -28.86
C PHE A 604 24.02 -8.38 -29.54
N ALA A 605 23.55 -9.48 -30.12
CA ALA A 605 24.27 -10.10 -31.22
C ALA A 605 24.32 -9.12 -32.40
N ASP A 606 25.42 -9.13 -33.13
CA ASP A 606 25.60 -8.46 -34.43
C ASP A 606 25.50 -6.92 -34.48
N THR A 607 25.99 -6.20 -33.45
CA THR A 607 26.52 -4.83 -33.65
C THR A 607 27.68 -4.52 -32.70
N ASP A 608 28.88 -4.34 -33.26
CA ASP A 608 30.12 -4.10 -32.51
C ASP A 608 30.28 -2.61 -32.14
N ILE A 609 29.77 -2.23 -30.96
CA ILE A 609 29.72 -0.83 -30.49
C ILE A 609 31.01 -0.37 -29.80
N PHE A 610 31.85 -1.30 -29.33
CA PHE A 610 33.13 -1.00 -28.67
C PHE A 610 34.26 -1.78 -29.34
N GLY A 611 35.01 -1.10 -30.20
CA GLY A 611 36.04 -1.71 -31.04
C GLY A 611 37.05 -2.58 -30.28
N THR A 612 37.58 -3.57 -30.99
CA THR A 612 38.22 -4.82 -30.50
C THR A 612 39.38 -4.69 -29.50
N ASP A 613 39.91 -3.49 -29.27
CA ASP A 613 41.05 -3.24 -28.38
C ASP A 613 40.66 -3.01 -26.90
N PHE A 614 39.36 -2.87 -26.57
CA PHE A 614 38.90 -2.53 -25.20
C PHE A 614 38.73 -3.72 -24.24
N LEU A 615 38.75 -4.96 -24.74
CA LEU A 615 38.53 -6.18 -23.96
C LEU A 615 39.61 -6.54 -22.89
N PRO A 616 40.91 -6.21 -23.03
CA PRO A 616 41.94 -6.65 -22.07
C PRO A 616 41.84 -6.07 -20.65
N ASP A 617 41.28 -4.86 -20.49
CA ASP A 617 41.25 -4.16 -19.19
C ASP A 617 39.95 -4.35 -18.41
N LEU A 618 38.83 -4.73 -19.04
CA LEU A 618 37.58 -4.97 -18.33
C LEU A 618 37.72 -6.07 -17.27
N ASN A 619 38.51 -7.11 -17.57
CA ASN A 619 38.81 -8.18 -16.60
C ASN A 619 39.55 -7.65 -15.35
N LYS A 620 40.44 -6.67 -15.47
CA LYS A 620 41.13 -6.06 -14.31
C LYS A 620 40.18 -5.22 -13.44
N VAL A 621 39.15 -4.64 -14.03
CA VAL A 621 38.09 -3.91 -13.31
C VAL A 621 37.14 -4.89 -12.60
N LEU A 622 36.85 -6.03 -13.23
CA LEU A 622 36.05 -7.12 -12.65
C LEU A 622 36.78 -7.85 -11.50
N ASP A 623 38.12 -7.97 -11.59
CA ASP A 623 38.99 -8.61 -10.59
C ASP A 623 39.09 -7.84 -9.25
N VAL A 624 38.50 -6.66 -9.11
CA VAL A 624 38.43 -5.96 -7.81
C VAL A 624 37.54 -6.77 -6.85
N PRO A 625 38.09 -7.38 -5.77
CA PRO A 625 37.32 -8.32 -4.97
C PRO A 625 36.44 -7.60 -3.95
N MET A 626 35.14 -7.52 -4.24
CA MET A 626 34.10 -7.40 -3.21
C MET A 626 33.94 -8.78 -2.55
N THR A 627 34.98 -9.23 -1.83
CA THR A 627 35.00 -10.54 -1.15
C THR A 627 34.11 -10.53 0.08
N PHE A 628 32.83 -10.80 -0.14
CA PHE A 628 31.94 -11.37 0.87
C PHE A 628 31.81 -12.88 0.57
N THR A 629 32.70 -13.67 1.17
CA THR A 629 32.53 -15.14 1.20
C THR A 629 31.27 -15.49 1.97
N GLY A 630 30.51 -16.47 1.45
CA GLY A 630 29.19 -16.82 1.98
C GLY A 630 29.19 -17.31 3.42
N PHE A 631 27.99 -17.39 4.01
CA PHE A 631 27.72 -17.83 5.37
C PHE A 631 28.54 -19.06 5.82
N GLU A 632 29.53 -18.85 6.68
CA GLU A 632 30.10 -19.92 7.50
C GLU A 632 29.11 -20.32 8.60
N ASP A 633 29.01 -21.62 8.88
CA ASP A 633 28.13 -22.18 9.91
C ASP A 633 28.64 -21.74 11.31
N PRO A 634 27.83 -21.03 12.14
CA PRO A 634 28.33 -20.29 13.32
C PRO A 634 28.79 -21.14 14.53
N GLN A 635 29.17 -22.41 14.33
CA GLN A 635 29.45 -23.37 15.39
C GLN A 635 30.77 -23.15 16.15
N GLN A 636 31.68 -22.29 15.69
CA GLN A 636 32.96 -22.00 16.36
C GLN A 636 33.33 -20.51 16.38
N SER A 637 32.56 -19.69 17.11
CA SER A 637 33.02 -18.37 17.58
C SER A 637 33.77 -18.52 18.93
N PRO A 638 34.87 -17.79 19.17
CA PRO A 638 35.62 -17.87 20.42
C PRO A 638 34.81 -17.33 21.62
N PRO A 639 35.03 -17.85 22.85
CA PRO A 639 34.19 -17.55 24.00
C PRO A 639 34.14 -16.06 24.39
N ASP A 640 35.23 -15.31 24.17
CA ASP A 640 35.30 -13.87 24.43
C ASP A 640 34.35 -13.06 23.52
N GLU A 641 34.14 -13.49 22.27
CA GLU A 641 33.19 -12.83 21.34
C GLU A 641 31.75 -13.05 21.78
N GLN A 642 31.44 -14.22 22.35
CA GLN A 642 30.13 -14.54 22.89
C GLN A 642 29.79 -13.66 24.10
N GLU A 643 30.70 -13.51 25.07
CA GLU A 643 30.43 -12.60 26.21
C GLU A 643 30.34 -11.13 25.76
N SER A 644 31.20 -10.71 24.82
CA SER A 644 31.18 -9.35 24.27
C SER A 644 29.87 -9.03 23.53
N ALA A 645 29.34 -9.96 22.73
CA ALA A 645 28.07 -9.78 22.03
C ALA A 645 26.88 -9.70 23.01
N SER A 646 26.88 -10.53 24.05
CA SER A 646 25.83 -10.52 25.08
C SER A 646 25.79 -9.19 25.85
N ARG A 647 26.97 -8.66 26.22
CA ARG A 647 27.09 -7.35 26.89
C ARG A 647 26.63 -6.18 26.00
N ARG A 648 26.93 -6.19 24.69
CA ARG A 648 26.41 -5.19 23.73
C ARG A 648 24.88 -5.22 23.65
N ALA A 649 24.28 -6.41 23.48
CA ALA A 649 22.84 -6.57 23.48
C ALA A 649 22.16 -6.13 24.79
N ALA A 650 22.79 -6.38 25.94
CA ALA A 650 22.29 -5.93 27.25
C ALA A 650 22.31 -4.39 27.41
N ALA A 651 23.31 -3.71 26.85
CA ALA A 651 23.37 -2.24 26.80
C ALA A 651 22.30 -1.67 25.86
N PHE A 652 22.19 -2.19 24.62
CA PHE A 652 21.18 -1.72 23.66
C PHE A 652 19.74 -2.05 24.11
N GLY A 653 19.55 -3.08 24.94
CA GLY A 653 18.26 -3.38 25.59
C GLY A 653 17.74 -2.28 26.53
N ARG A 654 18.55 -1.26 26.85
CA ARG A 654 18.16 -0.04 27.60
C ARG A 654 18.01 1.20 26.73
N SER A 655 18.15 1.06 25.41
CA SER A 655 18.23 2.18 24.46
C SER A 655 16.89 2.81 24.13
N LEU A 656 16.94 3.94 23.42
CA LEU A 656 15.77 4.70 22.95
C LEU A 656 14.89 3.96 21.93
N TRP A 657 15.42 2.93 21.26
CA TRP A 657 14.75 2.26 20.13
C TRP A 657 13.80 1.13 20.54
N LEU A 658 13.79 0.73 21.83
CA LEU A 658 13.01 -0.41 22.30
C LEU A 658 12.03 0.01 23.41
N TRP A 659 10.74 0.07 23.06
CA TRP A 659 9.65 0.15 24.04
C TRP A 659 8.92 -1.20 24.12
N VAL A 660 8.74 -1.70 25.34
CA VAL A 660 7.88 -2.86 25.63
C VAL A 660 6.59 -2.34 26.28
N PRO A 661 5.41 -2.44 25.64
CA PRO A 661 4.17 -1.88 26.17
C PRO A 661 3.68 -2.58 27.45
N GLU A 662 3.62 -1.85 28.56
CA GLU A 662 3.14 -2.39 29.84
C GLU A 662 1.62 -2.28 30.02
N LYS A 663 1.04 -3.21 30.78
CA LYS A 663 -0.40 -3.19 31.10
C LYS A 663 -0.74 -1.97 31.95
N ASN A 664 -1.73 -1.20 31.49
CA ASN A 664 -2.20 0.06 32.10
C ASN A 664 -1.23 1.25 31.95
N GLN A 665 -0.18 1.16 31.12
CA GLN A 665 0.65 2.32 30.78
C GLN A 665 -0.14 3.31 29.90
N HIS A 666 -0.15 4.59 30.28
CA HIS A 666 -0.89 5.67 29.60
C HIS A 666 -0.06 6.97 29.53
N GLY A 667 -0.53 7.97 28.76
CA GLY A 667 0.20 9.22 28.49
C GLY A 667 0.55 10.12 29.70
N PHE A 668 0.11 9.73 30.89
CA PHE A 668 0.36 10.40 32.18
C PHE A 668 0.86 9.40 33.24
N SER A 669 1.42 8.25 32.84
CA SER A 669 1.99 7.28 33.79
C SER A 669 3.35 7.74 34.33
N GLU A 670 4.13 8.40 33.47
CA GLU A 670 5.45 8.99 33.75
C GLU A 670 5.34 10.23 34.65
N GLU A 671 4.53 11.21 34.24
CA GLU A 671 4.29 12.48 34.94
C GLU A 671 2.81 12.67 35.25
N ARG A 672 2.47 12.89 36.53
CA ARG A 672 1.08 13.02 37.03
C ARG A 672 0.72 14.42 37.53
N ARG A 673 1.63 15.38 37.42
CA ARG A 673 1.48 16.78 37.85
C ARG A 673 2.11 17.69 36.82
N ILE A 674 1.57 18.88 36.64
CA ILE A 674 2.28 19.96 35.93
C ILE A 674 3.23 20.62 36.95
N PRO A 675 4.56 20.58 36.77
CA PRO A 675 5.52 21.17 37.71
C PRO A 675 5.68 22.69 37.58
N LEU A 676 5.32 23.27 36.43
CA LEU A 676 5.57 24.68 36.08
C LEU A 676 4.90 25.69 37.03
N ARG A 677 5.62 26.79 37.31
CA ARG A 677 5.17 27.94 38.10
C ARG A 677 5.57 29.23 37.41
N ASP A 678 4.80 30.30 37.62
CA ASP A 678 5.14 31.66 37.13
C ASP A 678 6.45 32.22 37.75
N SER A 679 7.02 31.54 38.75
CA SER A 679 8.33 31.85 39.36
C SER A 679 9.53 31.34 38.55
N ASP A 680 9.33 30.43 37.60
CA ASP A 680 10.42 29.71 36.94
C ASP A 680 11.04 30.62 35.86
N SER A 681 12.27 31.09 36.10
CA SER A 681 12.95 32.08 35.26
C SER A 681 13.37 31.52 33.90
N ILE A 682 12.94 32.18 32.83
CA ILE A 682 13.34 31.85 31.45
C ILE A 682 14.79 32.32 31.20
N PRO A 683 15.66 31.51 30.55
CA PRO A 683 17.05 31.90 30.30
C PRO A 683 17.20 33.14 29.40
N SER A 684 18.11 34.05 29.79
CA SER A 684 18.34 35.33 29.10
C SER A 684 18.80 35.19 27.64
N SER A 685 19.45 34.07 27.30
CA SER A 685 19.84 33.71 25.92
C SER A 685 18.64 33.48 24.97
N HIS A 686 17.45 33.24 25.51
CA HIS A 686 16.19 33.18 24.77
C HIS A 686 15.50 34.53 24.74
N GLN A 687 15.53 35.28 25.86
CA GLN A 687 14.97 36.63 25.95
C GLN A 687 15.58 37.58 24.89
N ASN A 688 16.91 37.61 24.78
CA ASN A 688 17.61 38.44 23.78
C ASN A 688 17.23 38.10 22.32
N ARG A 689 16.67 36.92 22.05
CA ARG A 689 16.18 36.52 20.71
C ARG A 689 14.71 36.87 20.49
N LEU A 690 13.89 36.88 21.55
CA LEU A 690 12.54 37.45 21.51
C LEU A 690 12.56 38.94 21.14
N ASP A 691 13.51 39.69 21.72
CA ASP A 691 13.62 41.13 21.48
C ASP A 691 13.97 41.48 20.01
N ALA A 692 14.52 40.52 19.27
CA ALA A 692 14.79 40.63 17.83
C ALA A 692 13.55 40.32 16.96
N ILE A 693 12.67 39.40 17.36
CA ILE A 693 11.45 39.03 16.63
C ILE A 693 10.23 39.54 17.39
N LYS A 694 9.87 40.80 17.14
CA LYS A 694 8.81 41.53 17.84
C LYS A 694 7.41 41.07 17.40
N ILE A 695 7.00 39.90 17.87
CA ILE A 695 5.65 39.33 17.64
C ILE A 695 4.59 40.26 18.26
N PRO A 696 3.69 40.86 17.46
CA PRO A 696 2.69 41.81 17.93
C PRO A 696 1.55 41.10 18.65
N GLY A 697 0.88 41.80 19.57
CA GLY A 697 -0.24 41.26 20.35
C GLY A 697 0.18 40.47 21.61
N LYS A 698 -0.82 39.90 22.28
CA LYS A 698 -0.69 39.08 23.50
C LYS A 698 -1.82 38.05 23.55
N LEU A 699 -1.53 36.89 24.16
CA LEU A 699 -2.54 35.91 24.57
C LEU A 699 -3.58 36.54 25.54
N SER A 700 -4.87 36.30 25.33
CA SER A 700 -5.90 36.78 26.26
C SER A 700 -6.13 35.84 27.44
N SER A 701 -6.73 36.35 28.51
CA SER A 701 -7.16 35.53 29.65
C SER A 701 -8.17 34.44 29.25
N GLN A 702 -8.99 34.69 28.23
CA GLN A 702 -9.94 33.71 27.69
C GLN A 702 -9.21 32.56 27.00
N ASP A 703 -8.23 32.86 26.14
CA ASP A 703 -7.43 31.84 25.46
C ASP A 703 -6.67 30.96 26.46
N ARG A 704 -6.09 31.59 27.50
CA ARG A 704 -5.44 30.89 28.62
C ARG A 704 -6.40 29.95 29.34
N ASP A 705 -7.65 30.37 29.57
CA ASP A 705 -8.67 29.53 30.21
C ASP A 705 -9.21 28.45 29.27
N ASP A 706 -9.21 28.64 27.95
CA ASP A 706 -9.55 27.60 26.97
C ASP A 706 -8.44 26.54 26.82
N ILE A 707 -7.16 26.93 26.91
CA ILE A 707 -6.05 25.98 27.11
C ILE A 707 -6.26 25.18 28.41
N LEU A 708 -6.58 25.84 29.53
CA LEU A 708 -6.84 25.16 30.81
C LEU A 708 -8.04 24.19 30.72
N LYS A 709 -9.12 24.56 30.01
CA LYS A 709 -10.25 23.66 29.73
C LYS A 709 -9.81 22.44 28.92
N LEU A 710 -8.96 22.60 27.90
CA LEU A 710 -8.41 21.48 27.12
C LEU A 710 -7.54 20.55 27.97
N VAL A 711 -6.68 21.11 28.84
CA VAL A 711 -5.85 20.39 29.81
C VAL A 711 -6.73 19.58 30.78
N LEU A 712 -7.73 20.19 31.40
CA LEU A 712 -8.62 19.51 32.36
C LEU A 712 -9.52 18.47 31.69
N ARG A 713 -10.07 18.76 30.50
CA ARG A 713 -10.89 17.84 29.68
C ARG A 713 -10.12 16.58 29.29
N THR A 714 -8.80 16.70 29.09
CA THR A 714 -7.94 15.61 28.59
C THR A 714 -7.25 14.85 29.71
N GLY A 715 -6.69 15.56 30.70
CA GLY A 715 -6.04 14.95 31.87
C GLY A 715 -7.03 14.27 32.82
N GLY A 716 -8.24 14.85 32.98
CA GLY A 716 -9.28 14.31 33.87
C GLY A 716 -8.77 14.03 35.29
N SER A 717 -9.07 12.84 35.81
CA SER A 717 -8.55 12.37 37.11
C SER A 717 -7.10 11.84 37.08
N ARG A 718 -6.45 11.81 35.91
CA ARG A 718 -5.08 11.27 35.73
C ARG A 718 -3.98 12.31 35.96
N LEU A 719 -4.32 13.60 35.83
CA LEU A 719 -3.39 14.73 35.91
C LEU A 719 -3.84 15.70 37.01
N SER A 720 -2.97 15.99 37.97
CA SER A 720 -3.24 16.96 39.04
C SER A 720 -2.63 18.32 38.69
N VAL A 721 -3.50 19.33 38.51
CA VAL A 721 -3.13 20.73 38.26
C VAL A 721 -3.38 21.53 39.54
N THR A 722 -2.32 21.85 40.28
CA THR A 722 -2.39 22.65 41.53
C THR A 722 -2.39 24.16 41.26
N THR A 723 -1.68 24.55 40.21
CA THR A 723 -1.46 25.91 39.73
C THR A 723 -1.33 25.82 38.21
N PHE A 724 -1.84 26.81 37.48
CA PHE A 724 -1.70 26.89 36.03
C PHE A 724 -1.25 28.30 35.65
N PRO A 725 -0.27 28.49 34.74
CA PRO A 725 0.40 29.78 34.56
C PRO A 725 -0.53 30.93 34.16
N SER A 726 -0.01 32.14 34.34
CA SER A 726 -0.57 33.40 33.85
C SER A 726 -0.57 33.50 32.32
N ALA A 727 -1.45 34.34 31.77
CA ALA A 727 -1.54 34.53 30.31
C ALA A 727 -0.25 35.11 29.72
N ASP A 728 0.41 36.05 30.41
CA ASP A 728 1.70 36.63 29.99
C ASP A 728 2.85 35.61 29.98
N TYR A 729 2.87 34.66 30.91
CA TYR A 729 3.88 33.59 30.93
C TYR A 729 3.66 32.61 29.76
N LEU A 730 2.42 32.25 29.47
CA LEU A 730 2.08 31.41 28.30
C LEU A 730 2.33 32.14 26.97
N ASP A 731 2.03 33.44 26.88
CA ASP A 731 2.34 34.29 25.72
C ASP A 731 3.86 34.31 25.44
N THR A 732 4.66 34.42 26.50
CA THR A 732 6.13 34.38 26.40
C THR A 732 6.61 33.02 25.87
N LEU A 733 6.06 31.90 26.37
CA LEU A 733 6.39 30.56 25.87
C LEU A 733 5.96 30.36 24.40
N ILE A 734 4.77 30.82 24.00
CA ILE A 734 4.32 30.79 22.60
C ILE A 734 5.31 31.55 21.70
N LYS A 735 5.71 32.75 22.12
CA LYS A 735 6.66 33.59 21.37
C LYS A 735 8.05 32.95 21.30
N ILE A 736 8.50 32.22 22.32
CA ILE A 736 9.73 31.40 22.27
C ILE A 736 9.58 30.26 21.27
N GLY A 737 8.44 29.55 21.27
CA GLY A 737 8.17 28.43 20.36
C GLY A 737 8.14 28.86 18.89
N ILE A 738 7.52 30.00 18.58
CA ILE A 738 7.53 30.61 17.23
C ILE A 738 8.95 31.07 16.88
N GLY A 739 9.56 31.91 17.73
CA GLY A 739 10.88 32.50 17.50
C GLY A 739 11.97 31.46 17.24
N LYS A 740 11.97 30.36 18.01
CA LYS A 740 12.92 29.25 17.84
C LYS A 740 12.72 28.45 16.56
N ARG A 741 11.50 28.32 16.06
CA ARG A 741 11.24 27.68 14.75
C ARG A 741 11.72 28.57 13.61
N THR A 742 11.39 29.87 13.68
CA THR A 742 11.87 30.87 12.70
C THR A 742 13.39 31.06 12.64
N GLU A 743 14.20 30.46 13.55
CA GLU A 743 15.66 30.40 13.41
C GLU A 743 16.09 29.52 12.22
N THR A 744 15.41 28.40 11.96
CA THR A 744 15.83 27.39 10.96
C THR A 744 14.84 27.25 9.79
N ASP A 745 13.55 27.28 10.09
CA ASP A 745 12.47 27.00 9.15
C ASP A 745 11.23 27.74 9.67
N ALA A 746 10.91 28.82 8.97
CA ALA A 746 9.78 29.66 9.30
C ALA A 746 8.54 29.16 8.54
N TRP A 747 7.78 28.23 9.10
CA TRP A 747 6.49 27.77 8.57
C TRP A 747 5.26 28.24 9.38
N ILE A 748 5.49 28.99 10.46
CA ILE A 748 4.44 29.73 11.19
C ILE A 748 4.76 31.22 11.07
N HIS A 749 3.85 31.99 10.47
CA HIS A 749 4.05 33.43 10.27
C HIS A 749 3.89 34.21 11.59
N PRO A 750 4.94 34.92 12.08
CA PRO A 750 4.90 35.54 13.39
C PRO A 750 3.96 36.75 13.49
N TYR A 751 3.90 37.59 12.45
CA TYR A 751 3.27 38.92 12.55
C TYR A 751 1.73 38.92 12.44
N THR A 752 1.13 37.87 11.89
CA THR A 752 -0.34 37.72 11.78
C THR A 752 -0.92 36.75 12.81
N PHE A 753 -0.11 36.24 13.75
CA PHE A 753 -0.53 35.16 14.65
C PHE A 753 -1.67 35.57 15.59
N TYR A 754 -1.59 36.77 16.18
CA TYR A 754 -2.59 37.31 17.11
C TYR A 754 -3.68 38.17 16.45
N ASP A 755 -3.87 38.08 15.12
CA ASP A 755 -4.84 38.91 14.41
C ASP A 755 -6.29 38.39 14.53
N SER A 756 -6.99 38.92 15.52
CA SER A 756 -8.38 38.59 15.83
C SER A 756 -9.39 39.02 14.75
N VAL A 757 -9.05 39.91 13.82
CA VAL A 757 -9.95 40.31 12.72
C VAL A 757 -10.11 39.17 11.72
N TYR A 758 -9.04 38.42 11.50
CA TYR A 758 -9.00 37.37 10.48
C TYR A 758 -9.05 35.95 11.05
N GLN A 759 -8.58 35.70 12.27
CA GLN A 759 -8.41 34.33 12.78
C GLN A 759 -8.65 34.18 14.29
N GLN A 760 -9.69 33.42 14.67
CA GLN A 760 -9.83 32.90 16.03
C GLN A 760 -8.84 31.75 16.24
N LEU A 761 -8.03 31.83 17.30
CA LEU A 761 -7.03 30.80 17.62
C LEU A 761 -7.66 29.58 18.31
N ARG A 762 -7.24 28.37 17.93
CA ARG A 762 -7.68 27.11 18.53
C ARG A 762 -6.84 26.77 19.79
N PRO A 763 -7.44 26.26 20.87
CA PRO A 763 -6.70 25.89 22.08
C PRO A 763 -5.71 24.75 21.82
N GLU A 764 -5.96 23.85 20.87
CA GLU A 764 -5.02 22.78 20.48
C GLU A 764 -3.72 23.34 19.89
N LEU A 765 -3.80 24.36 19.02
CA LEU A 765 -2.63 25.02 18.42
C LEU A 765 -1.85 25.83 19.47
N LEU A 766 -2.56 26.58 20.32
CA LEU A 766 -1.97 27.31 21.43
C LEU A 766 -1.23 26.38 22.40
N THR A 767 -1.85 25.25 22.76
CA THR A 767 -1.24 24.22 23.64
C THR A 767 0.02 23.62 22.99
N ALA A 768 -0.01 23.37 21.69
CA ALA A 768 1.14 22.87 20.94
C ALA A 768 2.30 23.88 20.86
N LEU A 769 2.00 25.17 20.74
CA LEU A 769 3.01 26.25 20.74
C LEU A 769 3.62 26.48 22.12
N VAL A 770 2.81 26.46 23.19
CA VAL A 770 3.31 26.46 24.57
C VAL A 770 4.22 25.24 24.80
N ALA A 771 3.82 24.06 24.33
CA ALA A 771 4.64 22.84 24.44
C ALA A 771 5.99 22.97 23.72
N GLY A 772 6.00 23.53 22.50
CA GLY A 772 7.23 23.80 21.75
C GLY A 772 8.15 24.79 22.47
N GLY A 773 7.60 25.92 22.94
CA GLY A 773 8.34 26.88 23.75
C GLY A 773 8.94 26.27 25.01
N CYS A 774 8.15 25.45 25.72
CA CYS A 774 8.58 24.74 26.93
C CYS A 774 9.78 23.82 26.69
N VAL A 775 9.74 23.01 25.62
CA VAL A 775 10.82 22.07 25.28
C VAL A 775 12.10 22.82 24.90
N CYS A 776 11.98 23.96 24.21
CA CYS A 776 13.11 24.81 23.86
C CYS A 776 13.77 25.55 25.04
N CYS A 777 13.16 25.64 26.22
CA CYS A 777 13.69 26.47 27.33
C CYS A 777 14.84 25.84 28.14
N GLY A 778 15.25 24.59 27.85
CA GLY A 778 16.35 23.89 28.54
C GLY A 778 16.04 23.41 29.97
N MET A 779 15.36 24.23 30.77
CA MET A 779 15.01 23.96 32.17
C MET A 779 14.17 22.68 32.36
N PRO A 780 14.56 21.74 33.24
CA PRO A 780 13.83 20.48 33.42
C PRO A 780 12.34 20.60 33.82
N SER A 781 11.96 21.56 34.68
CA SER A 781 10.54 21.77 35.07
C SER A 781 9.69 22.22 33.89
N ILE A 782 10.22 23.15 33.09
CA ILE A 782 9.56 23.70 31.91
C ILE A 782 9.48 22.62 30.82
N ASN A 783 10.57 21.91 30.52
CA ASN A 783 10.62 20.86 29.51
C ASN A 783 9.62 19.72 29.82
N LYS A 784 9.58 19.20 31.05
CA LYS A 784 8.56 18.22 31.51
C LYS A 784 7.13 18.69 31.26
N THR A 785 6.85 19.97 31.51
CA THR A 785 5.54 20.56 31.23
C THR A 785 5.22 20.56 29.74
N GLY A 786 6.20 20.85 28.88
CA GLY A 786 6.06 20.72 27.43
C GLY A 786 5.68 19.30 27.00
N ILE A 787 6.30 18.27 27.57
CA ILE A 787 6.01 16.86 27.27
C ILE A 787 4.62 16.40 27.76
N ILE A 788 4.08 17.02 28.83
CA ILE A 788 2.69 16.80 29.28
C ILE A 788 1.70 17.49 28.31
N LEU A 789 1.96 18.76 27.96
CA LEU A 789 1.11 19.53 27.05
C LEU A 789 1.10 18.93 25.63
N GLN A 790 2.22 18.34 25.17
CA GLN A 790 2.31 17.61 23.91
C GLN A 790 1.37 16.40 23.85
N GLU A 791 1.27 15.59 24.91
CA GLU A 791 0.35 14.45 24.98
C GLU A 791 -1.12 14.93 25.06
N ILE A 792 -1.36 16.08 25.70
CA ILE A 792 -2.68 16.72 25.75
C ILE A 792 -3.09 17.23 24.36
N THR A 793 -2.19 17.85 23.59
CA THR A 793 -2.43 18.21 22.19
C THR A 793 -2.74 16.96 21.36
N ARG A 794 -1.98 15.86 21.51
CA ARG A 794 -2.21 14.61 20.78
C ARG A 794 -3.62 14.06 21.01
N GLU A 795 -4.07 13.95 22.27
CA GLU A 795 -5.43 13.48 22.57
C GLU A 795 -6.52 14.52 22.23
N GLY A 796 -6.21 15.81 22.32
CA GLY A 796 -7.12 16.91 21.94
C GLY A 796 -7.44 16.89 20.45
N LEU A 797 -6.41 16.82 19.60
CA LEU A 797 -6.55 16.74 18.15
C LEU A 797 -7.29 15.48 17.71
N ALA A 798 -7.02 14.33 18.34
CA ALA A 798 -7.75 13.09 18.03
C ALA A 798 -9.26 13.23 18.28
N ARG A 799 -9.68 13.82 19.40
CA ARG A 799 -11.10 14.12 19.66
C ARG A 799 -11.66 15.16 18.71
N LEU A 800 -10.88 16.18 18.36
CA LEU A 800 -11.32 17.26 17.48
C LEU A 800 -11.67 16.77 16.06
N VAL A 801 -11.03 15.71 15.55
CA VAL A 801 -11.40 15.07 14.27
C VAL A 801 -12.72 14.31 14.38
N GLU A 802 -12.95 13.57 15.47
CA GLU A 802 -14.20 12.85 15.73
C GLU A 802 -15.38 13.83 15.93
N ASP A 803 -15.14 14.97 16.61
CA ASP A 803 -16.11 16.05 16.82
C ASP A 803 -16.42 16.81 15.51
N ASP A 804 -15.40 17.13 14.69
CA ASP A 804 -15.53 17.85 13.41
C ASP A 804 -14.50 17.37 12.37
N ASN A 805 -14.91 16.47 11.47
CA ASN A 805 -14.03 15.95 10.42
C ASN A 805 -13.54 17.01 9.41
N SER A 806 -14.12 18.22 9.39
CA SER A 806 -13.64 19.30 8.49
C SER A 806 -12.28 19.87 8.92
N VAL A 807 -11.88 19.68 10.18
CA VAL A 807 -10.57 20.13 10.69
C VAL A 807 -9.38 19.49 10.00
N LEU A 808 -9.56 18.34 9.34
CA LEU A 808 -8.54 17.70 8.49
C LEU A 808 -8.10 18.59 7.31
N ARG A 809 -8.80 19.71 7.05
CA ARG A 809 -8.45 20.75 6.07
C ARG A 809 -8.03 22.09 6.70
N ASP A 810 -7.99 22.17 8.03
CA ASP A 810 -7.74 23.40 8.79
C ASP A 810 -6.25 23.58 9.10
N LEU A 811 -5.72 24.76 8.76
CA LEU A 811 -4.36 25.18 9.06
C LEU A 811 -3.99 24.91 10.51
N GLN A 812 -4.85 25.34 11.44
CA GLN A 812 -4.51 25.28 12.86
C GLN A 812 -4.46 23.84 13.37
N TYR A 813 -5.28 22.94 12.82
CA TYR A 813 -5.21 21.52 13.11
C TYR A 813 -3.94 20.89 12.54
N LEU A 814 -3.57 21.22 11.30
CA LEU A 814 -2.42 20.65 10.60
C LEU A 814 -1.08 21.18 11.16
N GLN A 815 -1.02 22.46 11.52
CA GLN A 815 0.10 23.05 12.29
C GLN A 815 0.21 22.42 13.68
N ALA A 816 -0.88 22.30 14.44
CA ALA A 816 -0.86 21.66 15.77
C ALA A 816 -0.46 20.17 15.68
N SER A 817 -0.88 19.48 14.62
CA SER A 817 -0.49 18.10 14.31
C SER A 817 1.02 17.99 14.11
N MET A 818 1.59 18.85 13.28
CA MET A 818 3.02 18.91 13.01
C MET A 818 3.83 19.23 14.29
N LEU A 819 3.40 20.22 15.07
CA LEU A 819 4.05 20.64 16.32
C LEU A 819 4.16 19.50 17.35
N TRP A 820 3.12 18.68 17.54
CA TRP A 820 3.18 17.59 18.53
C TRP A 820 4.00 16.39 18.04
N LEU A 821 4.04 16.16 16.72
CA LEU A 821 4.88 15.12 16.10
C LEU A 821 6.36 15.47 16.24
N ASP A 822 6.79 16.69 15.90
CA ASP A 822 8.17 17.18 16.08
C ASP A 822 8.69 16.95 17.50
N ILE A 823 7.89 17.34 18.49
CA ILE A 823 8.23 17.20 19.90
C ILE A 823 8.20 15.71 20.28
N GLY A 824 7.23 14.95 19.78
CA GLY A 824 7.00 13.55 20.16
C GLY A 824 8.08 12.59 19.68
N ILE A 825 8.45 12.66 18.40
CA ILE A 825 9.41 11.71 17.80
C ILE A 825 10.84 11.89 18.33
N PHE A 826 11.14 13.08 18.89
CA PHE A 826 12.48 13.43 19.37
C PHE A 826 12.56 13.77 20.86
N CYS A 827 11.53 13.47 21.66
CA CYS A 827 11.52 13.79 23.11
C CYS A 827 12.45 12.95 23.98
N GLY A 828 12.93 11.79 23.50
CA GLY A 828 13.74 10.85 24.29
C GLY A 828 12.95 9.88 25.19
N TYR A 829 11.61 9.88 25.11
CA TYR A 829 10.75 8.92 25.82
C TYR A 829 10.24 7.87 24.84
N THR A 830 10.69 6.62 24.97
CA THR A 830 10.52 5.56 23.97
C THR A 830 9.06 5.34 23.53
N ARG A 831 8.12 5.27 24.48
CA ARG A 831 6.68 5.23 24.22
C ARG A 831 6.21 6.39 23.32
N LYS A 832 6.59 7.62 23.66
CA LYS A 832 6.12 8.84 22.97
C LYS A 832 6.71 8.94 21.56
N MET A 833 7.97 8.51 21.40
CA MET A 833 8.65 8.43 20.10
C MET A 833 7.94 7.45 19.17
N GLN A 834 7.73 6.20 19.59
CA GLN A 834 7.05 5.19 18.76
C GLN A 834 5.59 5.54 18.45
N ILE A 835 4.88 6.20 19.40
CA ILE A 835 3.54 6.72 19.13
C ILE A 835 3.58 7.84 18.09
N ALA A 836 4.50 8.81 18.19
CA ALA A 836 4.61 9.89 17.21
C ALA A 836 4.88 9.35 15.80
N GLU A 837 5.81 8.40 15.66
CA GLU A 837 6.09 7.74 14.38
C GLU A 837 4.83 7.13 13.74
N SER A 838 4.06 6.37 14.52
CA SER A 838 2.83 5.71 14.03
C SER A 838 1.71 6.68 13.61
N TYR A 839 1.78 7.96 14.01
CA TYR A 839 0.76 8.98 13.78
C TYR A 839 1.13 10.01 12.69
N LEU A 840 2.31 9.90 12.07
CA LEU A 840 2.70 10.74 10.93
C LEU A 840 1.82 10.46 9.68
N GLN A 841 1.46 9.19 9.45
CA GLN A 841 0.64 8.75 8.32
C GLN A 841 -0.72 9.48 8.21
N PRO A 842 -1.53 9.66 9.28
CA PRO A 842 -2.70 10.53 9.29
C PRO A 842 -2.45 11.95 8.76
N LEU A 843 -1.38 12.62 9.19
CA LEU A 843 -1.06 13.99 8.75
C LEU A 843 -0.69 14.01 7.27
N CYS A 844 0.23 13.14 6.84
CA CYS A 844 0.58 12.97 5.43
C CYS A 844 -0.65 12.65 4.57
N THR A 845 -1.58 11.82 5.06
CA THR A 845 -2.82 11.49 4.34
C THR A 845 -3.76 12.68 4.23
N ALA A 846 -3.93 13.48 5.28
CA ALA A 846 -4.77 14.68 5.28
C ALA A 846 -4.23 15.76 4.31
N VAL A 847 -2.91 15.94 4.26
CA VAL A 847 -2.22 16.85 3.34
C VAL A 847 -2.31 16.33 1.89
N ARG A 848 -1.86 15.09 1.62
CA ARG A 848 -1.93 14.41 0.32
C ARG A 848 -3.33 14.42 -0.30
N ARG A 849 -4.34 13.96 0.45
CA ARG A 849 -5.75 13.96 -0.01
C ARG A 849 -6.35 15.36 -0.12
N GLY A 850 -5.62 16.41 0.25
CA GLY A 850 -5.99 17.81 0.02
C GLY A 850 -5.45 18.38 -1.29
N ALA A 851 -4.83 17.55 -2.15
CA ALA A 851 -4.03 17.94 -3.31
C ALA A 851 -2.85 18.88 -2.97
N ALA A 852 -2.44 18.91 -1.69
CA ALA A 852 -1.49 19.89 -1.18
C ALA A 852 -0.05 19.75 -1.70
N PHE A 853 0.28 18.63 -2.36
CA PHE A 853 1.59 18.39 -2.96
C PHE A 853 1.65 18.78 -4.44
N ASP A 854 0.50 19.05 -5.07
CA ASP A 854 0.35 19.22 -6.51
C ASP A 854 0.36 20.71 -6.92
N ARG A 855 1.23 21.04 -7.88
CA ARG A 855 1.26 22.33 -8.59
C ARG A 855 -0.12 22.78 -9.06
N SER A 856 -1.02 21.87 -9.45
CA SER A 856 -2.33 22.23 -10.03
C SER A 856 -3.22 23.08 -9.10
N THR A 857 -2.91 23.13 -7.80
CA THR A 857 -3.61 24.02 -6.87
C THR A 857 -3.04 25.45 -6.87
N TYR A 858 -1.74 25.64 -7.15
CA TYR A 858 -1.02 26.89 -6.88
C TYR A 858 -1.47 28.11 -7.73
N THR A 859 -1.52 29.29 -7.10
CA THR A 859 -1.93 30.56 -7.73
C THR A 859 -1.09 31.74 -7.22
N THR A 860 -0.57 32.60 -8.10
CA THR A 860 0.33 33.70 -7.67
C THR A 860 -0.45 34.90 -7.11
N ILE A 861 -0.49 35.07 -5.78
CA ILE A 861 -1.04 36.27 -5.14
C ILE A 861 0.02 37.39 -5.12
N THR A 862 -0.29 38.51 -5.78
CA THR A 862 0.52 39.75 -5.76
C THR A 862 -0.10 40.82 -4.84
N PRO A 863 0.64 41.87 -4.44
CA PRO A 863 0.09 42.98 -3.63
C PRO A 863 -1.10 43.72 -4.24
N TYR A 864 -1.29 43.64 -5.56
CA TYR A 864 -2.34 44.35 -6.30
C TYR A 864 -3.59 43.50 -6.57
N SER A 865 -3.63 42.24 -6.09
CA SER A 865 -4.64 41.23 -6.48
C SER A 865 -6.09 41.58 -6.13
N PHE A 866 -6.31 42.47 -5.17
CA PHE A 866 -7.65 42.80 -4.64
C PHE A 866 -8.04 44.28 -4.76
N GLY A 867 -7.13 45.14 -5.23
CA GLY A 867 -7.30 46.60 -5.25
C GLY A 867 -5.98 47.34 -4.99
N ASN A 868 -6.05 48.67 -5.04
CA ASN A 868 -4.92 49.57 -4.76
C ASN A 868 -5.12 50.40 -3.47
N ASP A 869 -6.12 50.06 -2.66
CA ASP A 869 -6.40 50.64 -1.34
C ASP A 869 -5.75 49.83 -0.21
N ASP A 870 -5.48 50.48 0.93
CA ASP A 870 -4.75 49.89 2.05
C ASP A 870 -5.48 48.69 2.68
N GLU A 871 -6.82 48.68 2.67
CA GLU A 871 -7.62 47.55 3.14
C GLU A 871 -7.48 46.34 2.21
N SER A 872 -7.50 46.56 0.88
CA SER A 872 -7.20 45.53 -0.10
C SER A 872 -5.76 45.03 -0.07
N LEU A 873 -4.80 45.90 0.25
CA LEU A 873 -3.41 45.49 0.47
C LEU A 873 -3.27 44.60 1.71
N GLN A 874 -3.93 44.97 2.82
CA GLN A 874 -3.98 44.14 4.03
C GLN A 874 -4.65 42.78 3.73
N ARG A 875 -5.79 42.78 3.01
CA ARG A 875 -6.46 41.55 2.55
C ARG A 875 -5.55 40.70 1.63
N ALA A 876 -4.78 41.31 0.73
CA ALA A 876 -3.82 40.62 -0.14
C ALA A 876 -2.71 39.94 0.68
N TRP A 877 -2.12 40.66 1.65
CA TRP A 877 -1.08 40.13 2.52
C TRP A 877 -1.57 38.95 3.36
N HIS A 878 -2.74 39.05 4.01
CA HIS A 878 -3.30 37.91 4.75
C HIS A 878 -3.65 36.71 3.85
N ALA A 879 -4.09 36.94 2.61
CA ALA A 879 -4.36 35.87 1.66
C ALA A 879 -3.07 35.15 1.24
N TRP A 880 -2.02 35.90 0.90
CA TRP A 880 -0.70 35.39 0.58
C TRP A 880 -0.05 34.65 1.77
N VAL A 881 -0.07 35.24 2.97
CA VAL A 881 0.43 34.57 4.19
C VAL A 881 -0.33 33.26 4.43
N ARG A 882 -1.64 33.20 4.19
CA ARG A 882 -2.45 31.96 4.32
C ARG A 882 -2.16 30.90 3.27
N GLN A 883 -1.59 31.30 2.14
CA GLN A 883 -1.20 30.44 1.03
C GLN A 883 0.22 29.89 1.17
N GLU A 884 1.14 30.69 1.70
CA GLU A 884 2.42 30.17 2.21
C GLU A 884 2.19 29.29 3.47
N SER A 885 1.16 29.61 4.29
CA SER A 885 0.86 28.90 5.54
C SER A 885 0.07 27.58 5.43
N LEU A 886 -1.02 27.49 4.60
CA LEU A 886 -1.97 26.35 4.38
C LEU A 886 -3.49 26.52 4.79
N LYS A 887 -4.32 27.45 4.25
CA LYS A 887 -5.82 27.30 4.40
C LYS A 887 -6.78 27.84 3.31
N ARG A 888 -7.88 27.09 3.12
CA ARG A 888 -9.20 27.51 2.58
C ARG A 888 -10.22 27.73 3.71
N TYR A 889 -11.04 28.77 3.63
CA TYR A 889 -12.42 28.73 4.15
C TYR A 889 -13.30 29.74 3.42
N GLU A 890 -14.62 29.52 3.41
CA GLU A 890 -15.57 30.37 2.70
C GLU A 890 -15.72 31.75 3.36
N MET A 891 -15.50 32.81 2.59
CA MET A 891 -16.09 34.12 2.87
C MET A 891 -17.40 34.22 2.10
N LYS A 892 -18.52 34.47 2.80
CA LYS A 892 -19.86 34.48 2.20
C LYS A 892 -20.06 35.70 1.29
N VAL A 893 -19.81 35.52 -0.02
CA VAL A 893 -20.13 36.49 -1.06
C VAL A 893 -21.02 35.80 -2.12
N PRO A 894 -22.24 36.29 -2.40
CA PRO A 894 -23.06 35.76 -3.49
C PRO A 894 -22.54 36.23 -4.85
N PHE A 895 -22.74 35.40 -5.89
CA PHE A 895 -22.33 35.60 -7.30
C PHE A 895 -20.84 35.43 -7.66
N ALA A 896 -20.36 34.17 -7.65
CA ALA A 896 -19.60 33.60 -8.77
C ALA A 896 -19.67 32.06 -8.75
N ARG A 897 -19.67 31.40 -9.92
CA ARG A 897 -19.50 29.94 -10.05
C ARG A 897 -18.27 29.63 -10.92
N ILE A 898 -17.09 29.75 -10.32
CA ILE A 898 -15.80 29.13 -10.71
C ILE A 898 -15.00 28.99 -9.40
N ALA A 899 -14.21 27.93 -9.26
CA ALA A 899 -13.40 27.70 -8.06
C ALA A 899 -12.09 28.49 -8.10
N PRO A 900 -11.51 28.79 -6.92
CA PRO A 900 -10.06 28.62 -6.77
C PRO A 900 -9.67 27.71 -5.60
N SER A 901 -8.55 27.03 -5.78
CA SER A 901 -7.74 26.30 -4.82
C SER A 901 -7.16 27.20 -3.70
N THR A 902 -6.36 26.65 -2.79
CA THR A 902 -5.68 27.40 -1.71
C THR A 902 -4.49 26.61 -1.19
N ASP A 903 -3.35 27.26 -1.21
CA ASP A 903 -2.06 26.58 -1.31
C ASP A 903 -1.27 26.63 0.00
N ARG A 904 -0.11 25.95 0.00
CA ARG A 904 0.25 25.07 1.12
C ARG A 904 1.75 24.92 1.39
N ILE A 905 2.60 25.80 0.85
CA ILE A 905 4.00 25.47 0.55
C ILE A 905 4.87 25.18 1.79
N ARG A 906 4.99 26.09 2.77
CA ARG A 906 6.00 25.96 3.83
C ARG A 906 5.76 24.77 4.76
N LEU A 907 4.51 24.53 5.15
CA LEU A 907 4.15 23.37 5.96
C LEU A 907 4.32 22.04 5.21
N VAL A 908 4.23 22.03 3.87
CA VAL A 908 4.47 20.82 3.06
C VAL A 908 5.95 20.47 3.01
N TYR A 909 6.84 21.43 2.74
CA TYR A 909 8.28 21.17 2.75
C TYR A 909 8.80 20.81 4.15
N HIS A 910 8.25 21.41 5.21
CA HIS A 910 8.58 21.01 6.59
C HIS A 910 8.15 19.56 6.90
N LEU A 911 6.93 19.17 6.49
CA LEU A 911 6.42 17.81 6.68
C LEU A 911 7.24 16.76 5.90
N PHE A 912 7.67 17.09 4.68
CA PHE A 912 8.59 16.26 3.90
C PHE A 912 9.93 16.09 4.63
N GLY A 913 10.56 17.19 5.05
CA GLY A 913 11.83 17.14 5.77
C GLY A 913 11.77 16.32 7.04
N HIS A 914 10.74 16.52 7.87
CA HIS A 914 10.49 15.71 9.06
C HIS A 914 10.38 14.21 8.74
N ASP A 915 9.62 13.83 7.71
CA ASP A 915 9.47 12.42 7.35
C ASP A 915 10.78 11.80 6.86
N VAL A 916 11.59 12.52 6.06
CA VAL A 916 12.93 12.06 5.64
C VAL A 916 13.89 11.94 6.83
N GLU A 917 13.91 12.92 7.74
CA GLU A 917 14.75 12.91 8.94
C GLU A 917 14.40 11.75 9.87
N VAL A 918 13.12 11.45 10.08
CA VAL A 918 12.67 10.29 10.85
C VAL A 918 12.94 8.99 10.10
N ALA A 919 12.70 8.95 8.79
CA ALA A 919 12.93 7.75 7.97
C ALA A 919 14.40 7.31 7.96
N THR A 920 15.30 8.26 7.75
CA THR A 920 16.75 8.02 7.74
C THR A 920 17.31 7.72 9.14
N SER A 921 16.89 8.45 10.18
CA SER A 921 17.39 8.21 11.55
C SER A 921 16.90 6.91 12.19
N MET A 922 15.71 6.40 11.80
CA MET A 922 15.19 5.10 12.23
C MET A 922 15.48 3.95 11.24
N ASN A 923 16.01 4.26 10.05
CA ASN A 923 16.23 3.35 8.93
C ASN A 923 14.95 2.61 8.48
N ARG A 924 13.89 3.37 8.17
CA ARG A 924 12.62 2.92 7.57
C ARG A 924 12.39 3.61 6.21
N PRO A 925 11.49 3.12 5.34
CA PRO A 925 11.02 3.90 4.19
C PRO A 925 10.30 5.19 4.62
N ALA A 926 10.37 6.23 3.79
CA ALA A 926 9.58 7.44 3.92
C ALA A 926 8.12 7.22 3.46
N ILE A 927 7.21 8.07 3.95
CA ILE A 927 5.78 8.12 3.63
C ILE A 927 5.52 9.07 2.45
N ILE A 928 6.36 10.08 2.23
CA ILE A 928 6.28 11.05 1.12
C ILE A 928 7.40 10.78 0.11
N SER A 929 7.04 10.61 -1.18
CA SER A 929 8.04 10.53 -2.26
C SER A 929 8.45 11.93 -2.70
N TYR A 930 9.75 12.12 -2.95
CA TYR A 930 10.28 13.35 -3.53
C TYR A 930 9.70 13.67 -4.93
N THR A 931 9.14 12.68 -5.64
CA THR A 931 8.48 12.87 -6.94
C THR A 931 7.02 13.30 -6.86
N GLU A 932 6.39 13.15 -5.69
CA GLU A 932 5.01 13.58 -5.43
C GLU A 932 4.90 15.09 -5.21
N LEU A 933 6.02 15.74 -4.83
CA LEU A 933 6.13 17.17 -4.63
C LEU A 933 6.34 17.89 -5.98
N THR A 934 5.25 18.41 -6.55
CA THR A 934 5.31 19.32 -7.71
C THR A 934 5.09 20.79 -7.33
N LEU A 935 4.92 21.10 -6.04
CA LEU A 935 4.89 22.49 -5.56
C LEU A 935 6.19 23.26 -5.88
N PRO A 936 6.11 24.53 -6.31
CA PRO A 936 7.28 25.41 -6.34
C PRO A 936 7.84 25.63 -4.93
N PHE A 937 9.09 26.06 -4.83
CA PHE A 937 9.69 26.42 -3.54
C PHE A 937 9.02 27.65 -2.88
N PRO A 938 9.10 27.81 -1.55
CA PRO A 938 8.59 28.99 -0.86
C PRO A 938 9.23 30.30 -1.35
N SER A 939 8.46 31.38 -1.28
CA SER A 939 8.98 32.74 -1.51
C SER A 939 10.05 33.10 -0.48
N ALA A 940 10.98 34.00 -0.83
CA ALA A 940 12.16 34.31 -0.02
C ALA A 940 11.86 34.69 1.45
N ARG A 941 12.75 34.25 2.36
CA ARG A 941 12.63 34.36 3.82
C ARG A 941 12.41 35.78 4.34
N ASP A 942 12.88 36.81 3.63
CA ASP A 942 12.68 38.22 3.96
C ASP A 942 11.28 38.74 3.60
N LEU A 943 10.70 38.29 2.48
CA LEU A 943 9.30 38.58 2.13
C LEU A 943 8.34 37.90 3.13
N TRP A 944 8.67 36.68 3.56
CA TRP A 944 7.91 35.94 4.57
C TRP A 944 8.05 36.49 5.99
N LEU A 945 9.14 37.17 6.33
CA LEU A 945 9.32 37.83 7.62
C LEU A 945 9.05 39.34 7.57
N ALA A 946 8.27 39.80 6.59
CA ALA A 946 7.80 41.18 6.52
C ALA A 946 6.83 41.48 7.69
N PRO A 947 7.01 42.59 8.44
CA PRO A 947 6.21 42.87 9.63
C PRO A 947 4.84 43.52 9.35
N THR A 948 4.63 44.09 8.15
CA THR A 948 3.39 44.77 7.73
C THR A 948 3.12 44.53 6.25
N ALA A 949 1.88 44.72 5.81
CA ALA A 949 1.51 44.60 4.39
C ALA A 949 2.23 45.63 3.49
N GLU A 950 2.56 46.81 4.02
CA GLU A 950 3.40 47.81 3.34
C GLU A 950 4.83 47.30 3.13
N ALA A 951 5.48 46.78 4.18
CA ALA A 951 6.83 46.23 4.08
C ALA A 951 6.86 45.02 3.12
N TRP A 952 5.82 44.18 3.16
CA TRP A 952 5.65 43.07 2.22
C TRP A 952 5.51 43.56 0.77
N ARG A 953 4.65 44.55 0.50
CA ARG A 953 4.52 45.21 -0.82
C ARG A 953 5.87 45.76 -1.30
N ASP A 954 6.61 46.44 -0.42
CA ASP A 954 7.80 47.17 -0.82
C ASP A 954 8.98 46.22 -1.08
N ILE A 955 9.13 45.14 -0.30
CA ILE A 955 10.06 44.03 -0.59
C ILE A 955 9.64 43.32 -1.89
N TRP A 956 8.35 43.04 -2.09
CA TRP A 956 7.84 42.42 -3.31
C TRP A 956 8.16 43.29 -4.55
N THR A 957 7.92 44.59 -4.45
CA THR A 957 8.15 45.58 -5.51
C THR A 957 9.64 45.82 -5.80
N ALA A 958 10.51 45.55 -4.83
CA ALA A 958 11.96 45.63 -5.00
C ALA A 958 12.56 44.38 -5.66
N LYS A 959 12.06 43.17 -5.33
CA LYS A 959 12.61 41.90 -5.80
C LYS A 959 11.93 41.32 -7.05
N TYR A 960 10.60 41.25 -7.07
CA TYR A 960 9.82 40.39 -8.00
C TYR A 960 9.28 41.17 -9.21
N ARG A 961 9.91 42.29 -9.58
CA ARG A 961 9.32 43.29 -10.49
C ARG A 961 9.53 43.02 -11.98
N LEU A 962 10.41 42.08 -12.35
CA LEU A 962 11.05 42.03 -13.68
C LEU A 962 11.36 40.61 -14.22
N LYS A 963 10.54 39.61 -13.91
CA LYS A 963 10.48 38.33 -14.65
C LYS A 963 9.22 37.54 -14.28
N ASP A 964 8.91 36.50 -15.05
CA ASP A 964 8.05 35.41 -14.58
C ASP A 964 8.77 34.71 -13.41
N CYS A 965 8.13 34.69 -12.23
CA CYS A 965 8.68 34.04 -11.04
C CYS A 965 8.96 32.57 -11.36
N SER A 966 10.23 32.18 -11.32
CA SER A 966 10.66 30.90 -11.88
C SER A 966 10.11 29.74 -11.06
N GLU A 967 9.35 28.87 -11.73
CA GLU A 967 8.47 27.86 -11.11
C GLU A 967 9.23 26.63 -10.56
N LEU A 968 10.47 26.83 -10.11
CA LEU A 968 11.39 25.79 -9.64
C LEU A 968 10.76 24.98 -8.50
N HIS A 969 10.70 23.67 -8.71
CA HIS A 969 10.22 22.67 -7.76
C HIS A 969 11.31 21.63 -7.47
N LEU A 970 11.14 20.84 -6.40
CA LEU A 970 12.14 19.85 -5.94
C LEU A 970 12.61 18.88 -7.05
N ARG A 971 11.71 18.54 -7.97
CA ARG A 971 12.00 17.67 -9.12
C ARG A 971 13.02 18.25 -10.09
N ASP A 972 13.15 19.58 -10.20
CA ASP A 972 14.16 20.20 -11.07
C ASP A 972 15.54 20.04 -10.44
N LEU A 973 15.69 20.41 -9.15
CA LEU A 973 16.97 20.33 -8.45
C LEU A 973 17.47 18.88 -8.27
N LEU A 974 16.56 17.89 -8.26
CA LEU A 974 16.91 16.46 -8.27
C LEU A 974 17.19 15.91 -9.68
N SER A 975 16.90 16.66 -10.74
CA SER A 975 17.23 16.32 -12.13
C SER A 975 18.50 17.03 -12.62
N ASP A 976 18.70 18.28 -12.18
CA ASP A 976 19.90 19.08 -12.38
C ASP A 976 20.24 19.84 -11.07
N PRO A 977 21.13 19.28 -10.23
CA PRO A 977 21.60 19.93 -9.01
C PRO A 977 22.33 21.27 -9.25
N SER A 978 22.87 21.52 -10.45
CA SER A 978 23.61 22.76 -10.75
C SER A 978 22.71 24.02 -10.73
N LEU A 979 21.39 23.82 -10.87
CA LEU A 979 20.38 24.85 -10.69
C LEU A 979 20.40 25.48 -9.29
N MET A 980 20.98 24.82 -8.28
CA MET A 980 21.20 25.39 -6.93
C MET A 980 21.96 26.73 -6.97
N ASN A 981 22.91 26.88 -7.90
CA ASN A 981 23.68 28.11 -8.11
C ASN A 981 22.92 29.20 -8.89
N GLN A 982 21.76 28.85 -9.45
CA GLN A 982 20.95 29.70 -10.32
C GLN A 982 19.57 30.03 -9.70
N ILE A 983 19.32 29.61 -8.44
CA ILE A 983 18.08 29.89 -7.71
C ILE A 983 17.84 31.41 -7.64
N PRO A 984 16.68 31.92 -8.10
CA PRO A 984 16.35 33.33 -8.01
C PRO A 984 16.35 33.88 -6.57
N PRO A 985 16.70 35.15 -6.34
CA PRO A 985 16.64 35.81 -5.02
C PRO A 985 15.19 36.01 -4.50
N GLU A 986 14.22 35.51 -5.26
CA GLU A 986 12.78 35.42 -5.00
C GLU A 986 12.39 34.16 -4.21
N LEU A 987 13.25 33.14 -4.12
CA LEU A 987 12.95 31.87 -3.47
C LEU A 987 13.73 31.67 -2.15
N ASP A 988 13.20 30.82 -1.27
CA ASP A 988 13.85 30.47 0.02
C ASP A 988 14.97 29.43 -0.19
N LEU A 989 16.18 29.95 -0.45
CA LEU A 989 17.40 29.17 -0.71
C LEU A 989 17.76 28.16 0.40
N GLU A 990 17.40 28.43 1.66
CA GLU A 990 17.69 27.51 2.76
C GLU A 990 16.74 26.32 2.75
N ILE A 991 15.44 26.55 2.49
CA ILE A 991 14.46 25.47 2.32
C ILE A 991 14.77 24.67 1.05
N ALA A 992 15.11 25.33 -0.07
CA ALA A 992 15.46 24.65 -1.31
C ALA A 992 16.70 23.74 -1.16
N ARG A 993 17.75 24.21 -0.46
CA ARG A 993 18.94 23.40 -0.17
C ARG A 993 18.63 22.22 0.76
N SER A 994 17.87 22.44 1.84
CA SER A 994 17.47 21.37 2.75
C SER A 994 16.61 20.30 2.04
N ALA A 995 15.65 20.73 1.21
CA ALA A 995 14.80 19.84 0.44
C ALA A 995 15.59 19.02 -0.60
N LEU A 996 16.59 19.62 -1.27
CA LEU A 996 17.49 18.88 -2.16
C LEU A 996 18.25 17.78 -1.40
N LEU A 997 18.87 18.12 -0.25
CA LEU A 997 19.59 17.15 0.58
C LEU A 997 18.67 16.04 1.11
N GLN A 998 17.43 16.37 1.49
CA GLN A 998 16.42 15.40 1.92
C GLN A 998 15.96 14.50 0.75
N GLY A 999 15.81 15.04 -0.46
CA GLY A 999 15.54 14.26 -1.67
C GLY A 999 16.68 13.31 -2.05
N LEU A 1000 17.93 13.79 -1.98
CA LEU A 1000 19.13 12.96 -2.19
C LEU A 1000 19.26 11.87 -1.12
N ALA A 1001 18.93 12.16 0.15
CA ALA A 1001 18.93 11.17 1.22
C ALA A 1001 17.99 9.99 0.96
N LEU A 1002 16.84 10.22 0.30
CA LEU A 1002 15.94 9.16 -0.14
C LEU A 1002 16.54 8.34 -1.30
N GLN A 1003 17.16 8.99 -2.29
CA GLN A 1003 17.85 8.28 -3.39
C GLN A 1003 19.03 7.43 -2.87
N VAL A 1004 19.74 7.90 -1.85
CA VAL A 1004 20.76 7.11 -1.14
C VAL A 1004 20.13 5.92 -0.41
N TRP A 1005 19.00 6.11 0.30
CA TRP A 1005 18.27 5.03 0.97
C TRP A 1005 17.82 3.92 0.00
N GLU A 1006 17.26 4.31 -1.14
CA GLU A 1006 16.83 3.39 -2.22
C GLU A 1006 18.03 2.58 -2.76
N PHE A 1007 19.16 3.25 -3.02
CA PHE A 1007 20.41 2.59 -3.38
C PHE A 1007 20.89 1.59 -2.30
N ARG A 1008 20.74 1.89 -0.99
CA ARG A 1008 21.09 0.91 0.07
C ARG A 1008 20.21 -0.33 0.01
N GLN A 1009 18.90 -0.19 -0.24
CA GLN A 1009 18.00 -1.34 -0.37
C GLN A 1009 18.38 -2.22 -1.57
N GLN A 1010 18.73 -1.61 -2.71
CA GLN A 1010 19.17 -2.34 -3.91
C GLN A 1010 20.52 -3.05 -3.69
N MET A 1011 21.45 -2.43 -2.97
CA MET A 1011 22.71 -3.08 -2.53
C MET A 1011 22.44 -4.30 -1.63
N LEU A 1012 21.53 -4.19 -0.66
CA LEU A 1012 21.16 -5.31 0.23
C LEU A 1012 20.52 -6.47 -0.53
N LEU A 1013 19.66 -6.20 -1.53
CA LEU A 1013 19.11 -7.24 -2.41
C LEU A 1013 20.21 -7.94 -3.23
N SER A 1014 21.14 -7.16 -3.80
CA SER A 1014 22.28 -7.66 -4.58
C SER A 1014 23.19 -8.60 -3.76
N GLN A 1015 23.49 -8.22 -2.52
CA GLN A 1015 24.36 -8.99 -1.60
C GLN A 1015 23.78 -10.34 -1.16
N ASN A 1016 22.45 -10.50 -1.12
CA ASN A 1016 21.80 -11.74 -0.66
C ASN A 1016 21.59 -12.79 -1.78
N SER A 1017 22.10 -12.56 -2.99
CA SER A 1017 21.97 -13.49 -4.11
C SER A 1017 22.82 -14.75 -3.95
N ARG A 1018 22.18 -15.92 -3.86
CA ARG A 1018 22.87 -17.24 -3.79
C ARG A 1018 23.70 -17.57 -5.03
N SER A 1019 23.43 -16.94 -6.17
CA SER A 1019 24.23 -17.08 -7.41
C SER A 1019 25.25 -15.95 -7.59
N GLY A 1020 25.43 -15.09 -6.59
CA GLY A 1020 26.17 -13.83 -6.68
C GLY A 1020 25.40 -12.72 -7.41
N PRO A 1021 25.86 -11.47 -7.34
CA PRO A 1021 25.32 -10.37 -8.14
C PRO A 1021 25.49 -10.60 -9.64
N ARG A 1022 24.50 -10.23 -10.45
CA ARG A 1022 24.71 -10.04 -11.90
C ARG A 1022 25.74 -8.92 -12.12
N ALA A 1023 26.68 -9.10 -13.05
CA ALA A 1023 27.74 -8.13 -13.31
C ALA A 1023 27.18 -6.75 -13.75
N THR A 1024 26.12 -6.74 -14.55
CA THR A 1024 25.38 -5.52 -14.94
C THR A 1024 24.83 -4.77 -13.72
N THR A 1025 24.14 -5.46 -12.81
CA THR A 1025 23.62 -4.89 -11.56
C THR A 1025 24.75 -4.36 -10.67
N ARG A 1026 25.89 -5.06 -10.58
CA ARG A 1026 27.06 -4.58 -9.82
C ARG A 1026 27.64 -3.29 -10.42
N LEU A 1027 27.86 -3.24 -11.74
CA LEU A 1027 28.39 -2.05 -12.42
C LEU A 1027 27.43 -0.86 -12.31
N TRP A 1028 26.13 -1.08 -12.47
CA TRP A 1028 25.10 -0.05 -12.30
C TRP A 1028 25.08 0.51 -10.87
N LEU A 1029 25.13 -0.34 -9.85
CA LEU A 1029 25.19 0.08 -8.45
C LEU A 1029 26.48 0.87 -8.14
N GLN A 1030 27.63 0.47 -8.68
CA GLN A 1030 28.88 1.23 -8.52
C GLN A 1030 28.80 2.60 -9.18
N SER A 1031 28.34 2.67 -10.44
CA SER A 1031 28.14 3.94 -11.15
C SER A 1031 27.16 4.87 -10.43
N ARG A 1032 26.04 4.35 -9.91
CA ARG A 1032 25.06 5.13 -9.15
C ARG A 1032 25.60 5.59 -7.79
N GLN A 1033 26.50 4.86 -7.16
CA GLN A 1033 27.18 5.30 -5.93
C GLN A 1033 28.13 6.48 -6.21
N GLU A 1034 28.88 6.44 -7.31
CA GLU A 1034 29.81 7.50 -7.71
C GLU A 1034 29.07 8.77 -8.15
N ASP A 1035 27.96 8.62 -8.87
CA ASP A 1035 27.04 9.70 -9.27
C ASP A 1035 26.42 10.42 -8.06
N LEU A 1036 25.84 9.66 -7.11
CA LEU A 1036 25.30 10.22 -5.85
C LEU A 1036 26.38 10.90 -5.00
N TYR A 1037 27.56 10.30 -4.89
CA TYR A 1037 28.68 10.88 -4.15
C TYR A 1037 29.15 12.20 -4.77
N THR A 1038 29.38 12.22 -6.08
CA THR A 1038 29.78 13.43 -6.84
C THR A 1038 28.75 14.55 -6.71
N THR A 1039 27.45 14.21 -6.80
CA THR A 1039 26.35 15.16 -6.58
C THR A 1039 26.40 15.78 -5.17
N LEU A 1040 26.60 14.97 -4.13
CA LEU A 1040 26.70 15.45 -2.74
C LEU A 1040 28.00 16.25 -2.47
N GLN A 1041 29.07 16.00 -3.22
CA GLN A 1041 30.28 16.83 -3.17
C GLN A 1041 30.02 18.22 -3.77
N ALA A 1042 29.41 18.30 -4.96
CA ALA A 1042 29.10 19.58 -5.60
C ALA A 1042 28.23 20.48 -4.71
N VAL A 1043 27.15 19.93 -4.14
CA VAL A 1043 26.25 20.64 -3.20
C VAL A 1043 26.98 21.14 -1.93
N GLN A 1044 28.10 20.52 -1.56
CA GLN A 1044 28.95 20.94 -0.44
C GLN A 1044 29.98 22.01 -0.84
N GLU A 1045 30.60 21.90 -2.02
CA GLU A 1045 31.61 22.85 -2.50
C GLU A 1045 30.99 24.20 -2.88
N ASP A 1046 29.78 24.21 -3.44
CA ASP A 1046 29.00 25.40 -3.82
C ASP A 1046 28.51 26.25 -2.64
N SER A 1047 28.71 25.81 -1.38
CA SER A 1047 28.11 26.48 -0.21
C SER A 1047 29.08 26.73 0.97
N PRO A 1048 30.11 27.58 0.80
CA PRO A 1048 31.04 27.97 1.88
C PRO A 1048 30.38 28.78 3.02
N SER A 1049 29.10 29.17 2.88
CA SER A 1049 28.31 29.91 3.87
C SER A 1049 27.13 29.12 4.45
N ALA A 1050 27.01 27.81 4.17
CA ALA A 1050 25.90 26.99 4.66
C ALA A 1050 25.79 26.97 6.20
N PRO A 1051 24.56 26.92 6.77
CA PRO A 1051 24.37 26.70 8.20
C PRO A 1051 25.04 25.39 8.66
N PRO A 1052 25.69 25.34 9.84
CA PRO A 1052 26.38 24.13 10.32
C PRO A 1052 25.51 22.88 10.41
N VAL A 1053 24.20 23.04 10.64
CA VAL A 1053 23.19 21.96 10.64
C VAL A 1053 23.01 21.37 9.24
N THR A 1054 22.98 22.21 8.19
CA THR A 1054 22.90 21.75 6.80
C THR A 1054 24.17 20.99 6.39
N THR A 1055 25.35 21.41 6.88
CA THR A 1055 26.60 20.64 6.70
C THR A 1055 26.53 19.29 7.42
N LEU A 1056 25.98 19.25 8.64
CA LEU A 1056 25.81 18.01 9.41
C LEU A 1056 24.92 17.00 8.67
N LEU A 1057 23.82 17.47 8.07
CA LEU A 1057 22.96 16.64 7.20
C LEU A 1057 23.72 16.11 5.98
N ASN A 1058 24.47 16.94 5.25
CA ASN A 1058 25.23 16.48 4.07
C ASN A 1058 26.27 15.41 4.42
N GLU A 1059 27.07 15.65 5.47
CA GLU A 1059 28.08 14.71 5.95
C GLU A 1059 27.43 13.40 6.48
N PHE A 1060 26.21 13.45 7.03
CA PHE A 1060 25.44 12.25 7.38
C PHE A 1060 25.01 11.45 6.14
N VAL A 1061 24.49 12.10 5.11
CA VAL A 1061 24.07 11.42 3.85
C VAL A 1061 25.29 10.81 3.14
N MET A 1062 26.42 11.52 3.12
CA MET A 1062 27.71 11.00 2.64
C MET A 1062 28.19 9.78 3.42
N MET A 1063 28.11 9.79 4.75
CA MET A 1063 28.40 8.60 5.57
C MET A 1063 27.45 7.45 5.22
N TYR A 1064 26.15 7.71 5.15
CA TYR A 1064 25.12 6.70 4.89
C TYR A 1064 25.25 6.04 3.51
N LEU A 1065 25.77 6.76 2.51
CA LEU A 1065 26.10 6.20 1.19
C LEU A 1065 27.17 5.09 1.24
N HIS A 1066 27.99 5.03 2.30
CA HIS A 1066 29.13 4.12 2.42
C HIS A 1066 29.03 3.06 3.54
N ILE A 1067 28.19 3.24 4.56
CA ILE A 1067 27.86 2.20 5.58
C ILE A 1067 26.36 1.88 5.63
N ASP A 1068 26.00 0.63 5.89
CA ASP A 1068 24.63 0.28 6.28
C ASP A 1068 24.45 0.45 7.79
N ILE A 1069 23.59 1.40 8.16
CA ILE A 1069 23.28 1.72 9.57
C ILE A 1069 22.53 0.57 10.26
N ASP A 1070 21.73 -0.24 9.55
CA ASP A 1070 21.01 -1.35 10.20
C ASP A 1070 21.97 -2.48 10.62
N THR A 1071 22.95 -2.83 9.79
CA THR A 1071 24.01 -3.78 10.16
C THR A 1071 24.85 -3.26 11.33
N ILE A 1072 25.17 -1.97 11.38
CA ILE A 1072 25.83 -1.34 12.56
C ILE A 1072 24.95 -1.49 13.81
N GLN A 1073 23.67 -1.11 13.75
CA GLN A 1073 22.76 -1.23 14.89
C GLN A 1073 22.54 -2.69 15.33
N ARG A 1074 22.48 -3.65 14.40
CA ARG A 1074 22.42 -5.09 14.70
C ARG A 1074 23.66 -5.54 15.46
N PHE A 1075 24.86 -5.18 15.01
CA PHE A 1075 26.11 -5.50 15.70
C PHE A 1075 26.20 -4.91 17.13
N VAL A 1076 25.63 -3.72 17.33
CA VAL A 1076 25.50 -3.08 18.66
C VAL A 1076 24.42 -3.75 19.53
N GLY A 1077 23.50 -4.53 18.94
CA GLY A 1077 22.57 -5.40 19.67
C GLY A 1077 21.07 -5.13 19.43
N LYS A 1078 20.69 -4.34 18.42
CA LYS A 1078 19.28 -3.96 18.11
C LYS A 1078 18.29 -5.13 18.06
N MET A 1079 18.72 -6.27 17.52
CA MET A 1079 17.91 -7.49 17.39
C MET A 1079 18.34 -8.59 18.38
N GLY A 1080 19.09 -8.23 19.43
CA GLY A 1080 19.66 -9.18 20.39
C GLY A 1080 20.95 -9.85 19.92
N GLU A 1081 21.42 -10.80 20.72
CA GLU A 1081 22.79 -11.33 20.65
C GLU A 1081 23.10 -12.12 19.36
N LEU A 1082 22.16 -12.90 18.84
CA LEU A 1082 22.41 -13.78 17.68
C LEU A 1082 22.64 -12.97 16.39
N ASP A 1083 21.83 -11.95 16.14
CA ASP A 1083 22.03 -11.05 15.00
C ASP A 1083 23.24 -10.13 15.18
N ALA A 1084 23.60 -9.78 16.43
CA ALA A 1084 24.85 -9.08 16.72
C ALA A 1084 26.10 -9.89 16.36
N ARG A 1085 26.04 -11.23 16.43
CA ARG A 1085 27.09 -12.13 15.90
C ARG A 1085 27.04 -12.21 14.37
N ARG A 1086 25.87 -12.39 13.76
CA ARG A 1086 25.70 -12.47 12.30
C ARG A 1086 26.21 -11.24 11.56
N ALA A 1087 26.10 -10.04 12.15
CA ALA A 1087 26.62 -8.81 11.57
C ALA A 1087 28.17 -8.70 11.57
N TYR A 1088 28.88 -9.46 12.43
CA TYR A 1088 30.32 -9.27 12.63
C TYR A 1088 31.19 -9.60 11.39
N PRO A 1089 31.02 -10.73 10.68
CA PRO A 1089 31.84 -11.03 9.50
C PRO A 1089 31.72 -9.97 8.41
N GLY A 1090 30.48 -9.53 8.10
CA GLY A 1090 30.23 -8.48 7.12
C GLY A 1090 30.88 -7.14 7.48
N LEU A 1091 30.84 -6.75 8.76
CA LEU A 1091 31.49 -5.52 9.23
C LEU A 1091 33.02 -5.64 9.28
N ARG A 1092 33.56 -6.82 9.61
CA ARG A 1092 35.00 -7.10 9.56
C ARG A 1092 35.52 -6.88 8.14
N ASP A 1093 34.86 -7.49 7.16
CA ASP A 1093 35.30 -7.45 5.77
C ASP A 1093 35.08 -6.06 5.15
N TRP A 1094 33.97 -5.39 5.49
CA TRP A 1094 33.75 -3.96 5.20
C TRP A 1094 34.88 -3.07 5.75
N SER A 1095 35.35 -3.29 6.98
CA SER A 1095 36.33 -2.39 7.63
C SER A 1095 37.67 -2.26 6.89
N ARG A 1096 37.95 -3.13 5.92
CA ARG A 1096 39.16 -3.13 5.08
C ARG A 1096 38.99 -2.36 3.76
N THR A 1097 37.76 -2.05 3.35
CA THR A 1097 37.46 -1.44 2.04
C THR A 1097 37.66 0.09 2.02
N LYS A 1098 37.59 0.69 0.83
CA LYS A 1098 37.67 2.16 0.67
C LYS A 1098 36.44 2.84 1.28
N GLU A 1099 35.27 2.23 1.12
CA GLU A 1099 33.98 2.72 1.56
C GLU A 1099 33.94 2.88 3.08
N ALA A 1100 34.53 1.94 3.84
CA ALA A 1100 34.65 2.10 5.29
C ALA A 1100 35.51 3.32 5.68
N ARG A 1101 36.59 3.59 4.93
CA ARG A 1101 37.47 4.75 5.16
C ARG A 1101 36.80 6.08 4.78
N SER A 1102 35.97 6.10 3.74
CA SER A 1102 35.08 7.23 3.43
C SER A 1102 34.04 7.43 4.54
N ALA A 1103 33.37 6.37 5.00
CA ALA A 1103 32.33 6.45 6.03
C ALA A 1103 32.84 7.05 7.35
N ILE A 1104 34.01 6.59 7.85
CA ILE A 1104 34.60 7.15 9.08
C ILE A 1104 35.16 8.57 8.89
N TRP A 1105 35.58 8.94 7.66
CA TRP A 1105 35.95 10.32 7.35
C TRP A 1105 34.75 11.26 7.49
N HIS A 1106 33.63 10.93 6.82
CA HIS A 1106 32.40 11.71 6.94
C HIS A 1106 31.83 11.72 8.37
N ALA A 1107 31.93 10.60 9.10
CA ALA A 1107 31.57 10.56 10.53
C ALA A 1107 32.44 11.51 11.40
N GLY A 1108 33.74 11.61 11.14
CA GLY A 1108 34.63 12.58 11.81
C GLY A 1108 34.30 14.03 11.44
N GLN A 1109 33.96 14.27 10.17
CA GLN A 1109 33.52 15.56 9.65
C GLN A 1109 32.15 15.99 10.21
N MET A 1110 31.22 15.07 10.46
CA MET A 1110 29.99 15.34 11.20
C MET A 1110 30.28 15.85 12.62
N LEU A 1111 31.20 15.21 13.37
CA LEU A 1111 31.60 15.68 14.70
C LEU A 1111 32.25 17.07 14.63
N ARG A 1112 33.04 17.34 13.57
CA ARG A 1112 33.63 18.66 13.29
C ARG A 1112 32.57 19.72 12.95
N ALA A 1113 31.48 19.37 12.26
CA ALA A 1113 30.35 20.25 11.97
C ALA A 1113 29.50 20.51 13.23
N ALA A 1114 29.20 19.46 14.00
CA ALA A 1114 28.43 19.53 15.24
C ALA A 1114 29.05 20.50 16.27
N ARG A 1115 30.38 20.53 16.42
CA ARG A 1115 31.09 21.51 17.26
C ARG A 1115 30.96 22.98 16.82
N LYS A 1116 30.44 23.26 15.62
CA LYS A 1116 30.13 24.62 15.13
C LYS A 1116 28.67 25.02 15.33
N VAL A 1117 27.77 24.08 15.67
CA VAL A 1117 26.36 24.38 15.95
C VAL A 1117 26.29 25.14 17.27
N ALA A 1118 25.54 26.24 17.31
CA ALA A 1118 25.49 27.07 18.51
C ALA A 1118 24.77 26.36 19.67
N VAL A 1119 25.07 26.80 20.89
CA VAL A 1119 24.55 26.25 22.14
C VAL A 1119 23.01 26.22 22.13
N PHE A 1120 22.42 25.10 22.57
CA PHE A 1120 20.98 24.81 22.53
C PHE A 1120 20.33 24.92 21.14
N GLN A 1121 21.05 24.55 20.06
CA GLN A 1121 20.49 24.42 18.70
C GLN A 1121 20.49 23.00 18.14
N PHE A 1122 21.10 22.00 18.79
CA PHE A 1122 20.88 20.60 18.38
C PHE A 1122 19.38 20.26 18.45
N ARG A 1123 18.86 19.71 17.36
CA ARG A 1123 17.51 19.15 17.24
C ARG A 1123 17.57 17.63 17.17
N GLY A 1124 16.38 17.04 17.14
CA GLY A 1124 16.22 15.59 17.26
C GLY A 1124 16.99 14.76 16.25
N PHE A 1125 16.90 15.13 14.97
CA PHE A 1125 17.70 14.49 13.91
C PHE A 1125 19.20 14.62 14.19
N ASP A 1126 19.70 15.82 14.49
CA ASP A 1126 21.12 16.07 14.76
C ASP A 1126 21.65 15.14 15.87
N CYS A 1127 20.88 14.96 16.95
CA CYS A 1127 21.27 14.09 18.05
C CYS A 1127 21.40 12.62 17.62
N LEU A 1128 20.44 12.10 16.84
CA LEU A 1128 20.49 10.73 16.33
C LEU A 1128 21.58 10.55 15.26
N ALA A 1129 21.80 11.55 14.40
CA ALA A 1129 22.84 11.55 13.38
C ALA A 1129 24.26 11.56 14.01
N ILE A 1130 24.50 12.38 15.04
CA ILE A 1130 25.75 12.39 15.82
C ILE A 1130 25.97 11.03 16.51
N TYR A 1131 24.91 10.42 17.07
CA TYR A 1131 24.99 9.08 17.65
C TYR A 1131 25.34 8.01 16.62
N HIS A 1132 24.72 8.01 15.44
CA HIS A 1132 25.05 7.10 14.34
C HIS A 1132 26.50 7.25 13.89
N ALA A 1133 27.00 8.49 13.74
CA ALA A 1133 28.40 8.75 13.43
C ALA A 1133 29.36 8.21 14.51
N ALA A 1134 29.03 8.39 15.79
CA ALA A 1134 29.79 7.84 16.91
C ALA A 1134 29.82 6.30 16.89
N LEU A 1135 28.69 5.64 16.58
CA LEU A 1135 28.65 4.18 16.41
C LEU A 1135 29.55 3.72 15.26
N VAL A 1136 29.50 4.36 14.09
CA VAL A 1136 30.30 3.99 12.91
C VAL A 1136 31.81 4.09 13.22
N LEU A 1137 32.24 5.16 13.88
CA LEU A 1137 33.62 5.34 14.36
C LEU A 1137 34.03 4.30 15.40
N TRP A 1138 33.13 3.98 16.35
CA TRP A 1138 33.37 3.03 17.43
C TRP A 1138 33.45 1.58 16.94
N VAL A 1139 32.54 1.16 16.06
CA VAL A 1139 32.54 -0.19 15.45
C VAL A 1139 33.80 -0.41 14.61
N TYR A 1140 34.17 0.55 13.76
CA TYR A 1140 35.41 0.47 12.99
C TYR A 1140 36.63 0.33 13.90
N GLY A 1141 36.73 1.18 14.95
CA GLY A 1141 37.79 1.12 15.95
C GLY A 1141 37.87 -0.23 16.67
N LEU A 1142 36.72 -0.75 17.13
CA LEU A 1142 36.62 -2.03 17.86
C LEU A 1142 37.05 -3.22 17.00
N ILE A 1143 36.68 -3.25 15.72
CA ILE A 1143 37.09 -4.30 14.77
C ILE A 1143 38.61 -4.27 14.56
N GLN A 1144 39.17 -3.08 14.30
CA GLN A 1144 40.62 -2.89 14.12
C GLN A 1144 41.42 -3.29 15.38
N CYS A 1145 40.88 -3.08 16.58
CA CYS A 1145 41.46 -3.59 17.82
C CYS A 1145 41.53 -5.12 17.86
N GLY A 1146 40.50 -5.80 17.34
CA GLY A 1146 40.45 -7.26 17.27
C GLY A 1146 41.46 -7.85 16.27
N GLU A 1147 41.66 -7.19 15.13
CA GLU A 1147 42.64 -7.62 14.12
C GLU A 1147 44.08 -7.43 14.62
N ASN A 1148 44.39 -6.28 15.22
CA ASN A 1148 45.73 -6.00 15.76
C ASN A 1148 46.13 -6.97 16.88
N LYS A 1149 45.22 -7.26 17.83
CA LYS A 1149 45.44 -8.28 18.87
C LYS A 1149 45.71 -9.69 18.31
N ARG A 1150 45.18 -10.02 17.13
CA ARG A 1150 45.44 -11.30 16.44
C ARG A 1150 46.80 -11.31 15.74
N LEU A 1151 47.25 -10.16 15.23
CA LEU A 1151 48.55 -10.01 14.56
C LEU A 1151 49.73 -9.97 15.54
N GLU A 1152 49.58 -9.33 16.70
CA GLU A 1152 50.59 -9.30 17.78
C GLU A 1152 50.96 -10.70 18.31
N VAL A 1153 50.04 -11.66 18.22
CA VAL A 1153 50.27 -13.07 18.61
C VAL A 1153 51.14 -13.82 17.58
N THR A 1154 51.15 -13.39 16.32
CA THR A 1154 51.94 -14.03 15.25
C THR A 1154 53.28 -13.36 14.96
N THR A 1155 53.42 -12.04 15.18
CA THR A 1155 54.69 -11.33 14.92
C THR A 1155 54.88 -10.12 15.86
N PRO A 1156 55.99 -10.01 16.61
CA PRO A 1156 56.29 -8.80 17.37
C PRO A 1156 56.85 -7.71 16.43
N MET A 1157 56.10 -6.63 16.22
CA MET A 1157 56.54 -5.47 15.42
C MET A 1157 57.01 -4.30 16.27
N SER A 1158 58.15 -3.70 15.90
CA SER A 1158 58.76 -2.54 16.56
C SER A 1158 58.31 -1.17 16.03
N ASP A 1159 57.58 -1.12 14.92
CA ASP A 1159 57.57 0.07 14.04
C ASP A 1159 56.31 0.94 14.17
N ALA A 1160 55.46 0.68 15.16
CA ALA A 1160 54.15 1.34 15.34
C ALA A 1160 54.24 2.87 15.46
N GLU A 1161 55.34 3.41 16.00
CA GLU A 1161 55.52 4.84 16.24
C GLU A 1161 55.75 5.66 14.95
N LEU A 1162 56.24 5.05 13.87
CA LEU A 1162 56.63 5.74 12.63
C LEU A 1162 55.45 6.07 11.68
N THR A 1163 54.25 5.59 11.97
CA THR A 1163 53.07 5.79 11.10
C THR A 1163 52.40 7.15 11.34
N PRO A 1164 52.01 7.90 10.27
CA PRO A 1164 51.45 9.25 10.41
C PRO A 1164 50.04 9.24 11.02
N GLN A 1165 49.74 10.26 11.82
CA GLN A 1165 48.42 10.48 12.43
C GLN A 1165 47.45 11.10 11.42
N VAL A 1166 46.20 10.63 11.42
CA VAL A 1166 45.13 11.07 10.51
C VAL A 1166 43.95 11.58 11.33
N PRO A 1167 43.84 12.91 11.58
CA PRO A 1167 42.70 13.50 12.28
C PRO A 1167 41.48 13.56 11.37
N LEU A 1168 40.49 12.70 11.63
CA LEU A 1168 39.25 12.59 10.84
C LEU A 1168 38.29 13.77 11.07
N ASP A 1169 38.49 14.54 12.14
CA ASP A 1169 37.78 15.79 12.45
C ASP A 1169 38.62 17.05 12.10
N GLY A 1170 39.65 16.89 11.26
CA GLY A 1170 40.52 17.95 10.72
C GLY A 1170 40.10 18.45 9.33
N PRO A 1171 40.85 19.39 8.72
CA PRO A 1171 40.75 19.70 7.30
C PRO A 1171 41.25 18.53 6.44
N GLU A 1172 40.76 18.42 5.21
CA GLU A 1172 41.24 17.41 4.27
C GLU A 1172 42.67 17.72 3.82
N ASN A 1173 43.61 16.81 4.09
CA ASN A 1173 45.02 16.95 3.76
C ASN A 1173 45.49 15.79 2.86
N HIS A 1174 46.69 15.91 2.27
CA HIS A 1174 47.28 14.82 1.47
C HIS A 1174 47.43 13.50 2.27
N VAL A 1175 47.67 13.59 3.58
CA VAL A 1175 47.70 12.41 4.47
C VAL A 1175 46.31 11.76 4.53
N THR A 1176 45.23 12.55 4.68
CA THR A 1176 43.84 12.09 4.65
C THR A 1176 43.48 11.43 3.31
N LYS A 1177 43.86 12.04 2.17
CA LYS A 1177 43.64 11.46 0.84
C LYS A 1177 44.39 10.14 0.63
N SER A 1178 45.60 10.03 1.20
CA SER A 1178 46.36 8.77 1.20
C SER A 1178 45.69 7.70 2.08
N PHE A 1179 45.16 8.08 3.25
CA PHE A 1179 44.42 7.17 4.12
C PHE A 1179 43.13 6.67 3.46
N ILE A 1180 42.28 7.54 2.93
CA ILE A 1180 41.00 7.14 2.31
C ILE A 1180 41.26 6.17 1.14
N ASN A 1181 42.16 6.53 0.21
CA ASN A 1181 42.41 5.69 -0.97
C ASN A 1181 43.21 4.41 -0.63
N HIS A 1182 44.33 4.52 0.11
CA HIS A 1182 45.30 3.43 0.27
C HIS A 1182 45.37 2.81 1.67
N GLY A 1183 44.60 3.31 2.65
CA GLY A 1183 44.62 2.81 4.04
C GLY A 1183 45.84 3.25 4.87
N VAL A 1184 46.70 4.12 4.35
CA VAL A 1184 47.98 4.47 4.99
C VAL A 1184 47.81 5.55 6.07
N GLY A 1185 47.93 5.16 7.34
CA GLY A 1185 47.99 6.07 8.49
C GLY A 1185 47.17 5.58 9.69
N ARG A 1186 47.34 6.22 10.85
CA ARG A 1186 46.56 5.95 12.08
C ARG A 1186 45.35 6.90 12.18
N PRO A 1187 44.10 6.44 11.99
CA PRO A 1187 42.91 7.27 12.13
C PRO A 1187 42.62 7.61 13.59
N GLY A 1188 42.17 8.84 13.85
CA GLY A 1188 41.75 9.31 15.16
C GLY A 1188 40.98 10.63 15.13
N LEU A 1189 40.57 11.08 16.32
CA LEU A 1189 39.79 12.30 16.55
C LEU A 1189 40.55 13.23 17.50
N MET A 1190 40.32 14.54 17.40
CA MET A 1190 40.88 15.53 18.33
C MET A 1190 39.92 15.76 19.50
N MET A 1191 40.33 15.37 20.71
CA MET A 1191 39.63 15.69 21.96
C MET A 1191 40.11 17.03 22.52
N LEU A 1192 39.19 17.87 23.00
CA LEU A 1192 39.52 19.11 23.71
C LEU A 1192 39.80 18.81 25.18
N GLN A 1193 41.01 19.07 25.67
CA GLN A 1193 41.34 18.95 27.09
C GLN A 1193 41.35 20.31 27.76
N SER A 1194 40.41 20.52 28.68
CA SER A 1194 40.48 21.62 29.64
C SER A 1194 41.44 21.23 30.78
N ARG A 1195 42.56 21.95 30.88
CA ARG A 1195 43.35 21.98 32.12
C ARG A 1195 42.74 23.02 33.04
N GLY A 1196 42.64 22.70 34.34
CA GLY A 1196 42.27 23.68 35.36
C GLY A 1196 43.35 24.75 35.51
N GLY A 1197 43.14 25.92 34.91
CA GLY A 1197 44.10 27.02 34.85
C GLY A 1197 43.88 27.86 33.59
N ASN A 1198 44.34 29.12 33.60
CA ASN A 1198 44.00 30.09 32.55
C ASN A 1198 44.92 29.98 31.30
N GLU A 1199 45.22 28.76 30.88
CA GLU A 1199 46.03 28.43 29.70
C GLU A 1199 45.17 27.67 28.67
N GLY A 1200 45.42 27.91 27.38
CA GLY A 1200 44.48 27.60 26.30
C GLY A 1200 44.21 26.12 26.01
N GLU A 1201 43.14 25.85 25.25
CA GLU A 1201 42.66 24.50 24.88
C GLU A 1201 43.76 23.64 24.23
N VAL A 1202 44.18 22.57 24.92
CA VAL A 1202 45.10 21.58 24.35
C VAL A 1202 44.28 20.51 23.64
N LYS A 1203 44.54 20.32 22.35
CA LYS A 1203 43.90 19.27 21.53
C LYS A 1203 44.71 17.99 21.60
N ALA A 1204 44.13 16.94 22.16
CA ALA A 1204 44.75 15.63 22.29
C ALA A 1204 44.26 14.67 21.19
N PHE A 1205 45.18 14.06 20.45
CA PHE A 1205 44.86 13.08 19.41
C PHE A 1205 44.45 11.74 20.02
N CYS A 1206 43.24 11.29 19.72
CA CYS A 1206 42.63 10.05 20.22
C CYS A 1206 42.44 9.08 19.04
N GLU A 1207 43.31 8.08 18.92
CA GLU A 1207 43.21 7.01 17.91
C GLU A 1207 41.89 6.23 18.02
N LEU A 1208 41.34 5.80 16.88
CA LEU A 1208 40.16 4.90 16.86
C LEU A 1208 40.45 3.53 17.49
N SER A 1209 41.73 3.15 17.66
CA SER A 1209 42.20 1.98 18.42
C SER A 1209 41.85 2.01 19.91
N LYS A 1210 41.20 3.08 20.39
CA LYS A 1210 40.77 3.26 21.78
C LYS A 1210 39.26 3.59 21.81
N PRO A 1211 38.37 2.57 21.72
CA PRO A 1211 36.92 2.77 21.59
C PRO A 1211 36.30 3.65 22.70
N ARG A 1212 36.83 3.54 23.93
CA ARG A 1212 36.50 4.40 25.08
C ARG A 1212 36.67 5.90 24.78
N THR A 1213 37.78 6.29 24.16
CA THR A 1213 38.03 7.71 23.83
C THR A 1213 37.22 8.20 22.65
N VAL A 1214 36.81 7.33 21.72
CA VAL A 1214 35.87 7.68 20.63
C VAL A 1214 34.51 8.08 21.22
N MET A 1215 33.95 7.26 22.11
CA MET A 1215 32.70 7.57 22.81
C MET A 1215 32.81 8.83 23.68
N ALA A 1216 33.94 9.04 24.36
CA ALA A 1216 34.17 10.27 25.14
C ALA A 1216 34.21 11.54 24.27
N VAL A 1217 34.74 11.48 23.03
CA VAL A 1217 34.68 12.62 22.09
C VAL A 1217 33.25 12.91 21.66
N ALA A 1218 32.44 11.88 21.36
CA ALA A 1218 31.03 12.07 21.02
C ALA A 1218 30.23 12.69 22.19
N ARG A 1219 30.46 12.20 23.42
CA ARG A 1219 29.88 12.77 24.64
C ARG A 1219 30.26 14.26 24.84
N GLN A 1220 31.52 14.61 24.63
CA GLN A 1220 31.99 16.00 24.70
C GLN A 1220 31.27 16.93 23.69
N VAL A 1221 30.88 16.42 22.52
CA VAL A 1221 30.09 17.20 21.54
C VAL A 1221 28.67 17.48 22.05
N PHE A 1222 28.03 16.51 22.70
CA PHE A 1222 26.72 16.70 23.33
C PHE A 1222 26.77 17.66 24.52
N GLU A 1223 27.70 17.45 25.46
CA GLU A 1223 27.88 18.30 26.64
C GLU A 1223 28.27 19.74 26.25
N GLY A 1224 29.06 19.91 25.18
CA GLY A 1224 29.42 21.23 24.64
C GLY A 1224 28.25 22.02 24.04
N ASN A 1225 27.18 21.37 23.57
CA ASN A 1225 25.98 22.07 23.09
C ASN A 1225 24.96 22.36 24.22
N CYS A 1226 25.06 21.65 25.35
CA CYS A 1226 24.20 21.81 26.52
C CYS A 1226 25.05 22.00 27.81
N PRO A 1227 25.77 23.13 27.94
CA PRO A 1227 26.63 23.40 29.09
C PRO A 1227 25.79 23.54 30.36
N LEU A 1228 26.07 22.69 31.35
CA LEU A 1228 25.42 22.71 32.65
C LEU A 1228 25.93 23.92 33.44
N THR A 1229 25.04 24.85 33.80
CA THR A 1229 25.36 26.12 34.45
C THR A 1229 25.12 26.11 35.96
N LEU A 1230 24.23 25.23 36.42
CA LEU A 1230 23.87 25.02 37.83
C LEU A 1230 24.04 23.54 38.20
N PRO A 1231 24.29 23.20 39.49
CA PRO A 1231 24.44 21.81 39.94
C PRO A 1231 23.20 20.92 39.74
N ASP A 1232 22.02 21.54 39.62
CA ASP A 1232 20.73 20.87 39.40
C ASP A 1232 20.32 20.82 37.90
N ASP A 1233 21.14 21.35 36.98
CA ASP A 1233 20.87 21.28 35.54
C ASP A 1233 21.02 19.83 35.05
N VAL A 1234 20.02 19.33 34.32
CA VAL A 1234 20.02 17.98 33.73
C VAL A 1234 19.93 18.12 32.20
N LEU A 1235 20.74 17.33 31.48
CA LEU A 1235 20.71 17.27 30.02
C LEU A 1235 19.30 16.95 29.49
N PRO A 1236 18.89 17.47 28.31
CA PRO A 1236 17.62 17.13 27.70
C PRO A 1236 17.44 15.60 27.57
N PRO A 1237 16.25 15.00 27.82
CA PRO A 1237 16.12 13.55 27.99
C PRO A 1237 16.65 12.71 26.81
N MET A 1238 16.46 13.18 25.57
CA MET A 1238 17.09 12.60 24.38
C MET A 1238 18.63 12.55 24.49
N VAL A 1239 19.25 13.69 24.79
CA VAL A 1239 20.72 13.81 24.93
C VAL A 1239 21.21 12.99 26.12
N GLN A 1240 20.52 13.03 27.25
CA GLN A 1240 20.86 12.23 28.44
C GLN A 1240 20.89 10.73 28.11
N ASN A 1241 19.82 10.22 27.49
CA ASN A 1241 19.70 8.80 27.16
C ASN A 1241 20.73 8.36 26.10
N LEU A 1242 21.06 9.22 25.12
CA LEU A 1242 22.14 8.97 24.16
C LEU A 1242 23.51 8.98 24.83
N CYS A 1243 23.81 9.93 25.71
CA CYS A 1243 25.07 9.98 26.46
C CYS A 1243 25.25 8.76 27.37
N SER A 1244 24.20 8.31 28.07
CA SER A 1244 24.25 7.09 28.89
C SER A 1244 24.45 5.83 28.04
N LEU A 1245 23.84 5.73 26.85
CA LEU A 1245 24.06 4.60 25.95
C LEU A 1245 25.47 4.60 25.32
N ILE A 1246 26.00 5.79 25.00
CA ILE A 1246 27.39 5.99 24.55
C ILE A 1246 28.39 5.61 25.66
N GLU A 1247 28.06 5.85 26.93
CA GLU A 1247 28.84 5.44 28.09
C GLU A 1247 28.78 3.92 28.34
N ASP A 1248 27.59 3.32 28.41
CA ASP A 1248 27.38 1.87 28.57
C ASP A 1248 28.09 1.06 27.46
N LEU A 1249 28.07 1.55 26.20
CA LEU A 1249 28.80 0.94 25.07
C LEU A 1249 30.31 1.24 25.11
N GLY A 1250 30.70 2.44 25.56
CA GLY A 1250 32.09 2.84 25.70
C GLY A 1250 32.85 2.03 26.75
N ASP A 1251 32.20 1.63 27.84
CA ASP A 1251 32.83 0.86 28.93
C ASP A 1251 33.08 -0.63 28.59
N LEU A 1252 32.56 -1.12 27.46
CA LEU A 1252 32.87 -2.46 26.96
C LEU A 1252 34.36 -2.59 26.58
N ARG A 1253 34.93 -3.80 26.70
CA ARG A 1253 36.36 -4.10 26.56
C ARG A 1253 36.63 -5.15 25.49
#